data_AF-A0A0F0I441-F1
#
_entry.id   AF-A0A0F0I441-F1
#
_cell.length_a   1.000
_cell.length_b   1.000
_cell.length_c   1.000
_cell.angle_alpha   90.00
_cell.angle_beta   90.00
_cell.angle_gamma   90.00
#
_symmetry.space_group_name_H-M   'P 1'
#
loop_
_entity.id
_entity.type
_entity.pdbx_description
1 polymer ?
#
loop_
_entity_poly.entity_id
_entity_poly.type
_entity_poly.pdbx_seq_one_letter_code
_entity_poly.pdbx_strand_id
1 'polypeptide(L)'
;MPVNTVPPELIPVPLTGHSPNSDLPVSTFRGALIDRTFEGAIASVHTSEWPRGGHWKISREQLAATPHYHATTHEAYTVLKGSGTYLLGKSPLNPDADAQGNPVGVKFVARAGDVFIFPAGVTHFVTDTEDDYEIIGYYSLNDRNSLEEPYDIEYALDSVEETDRMREKCRQVPLPVHDPIYGKEGPLLSAWKRDAMLDSKNSLPAEPQLKDELEKTRDMGNMLHPSTSLNDGSMMETQDARNGQFHRSFSPRQVHIISLGSNIGSGVFIATGQALASGGPGNMVLAYGMVCSAVWAVLQSLSEMTIAFPVSGNYIDYADRWVDPALAFGAGFAEWLAWSAIVASEAGFFNVLVQYWAEGSLPLGATVTIFLAVCLFVFLLPNKAFAWFEYITSLIKIFLFLFIIVLSLALVLGAGPNGYMHHGETWTDRPAFLNGFTGFANCALLATWAVGDQVFIGIMGGEAESPRFSMAHATKLVPFRVNFIYMFSIVFITILVPSNDDRLLSGSGVAASPFVIAVQDAGIPVVPSILNAGMICGVLAISAEGIYLSSRVMRTMAHQRLVPEILAKVDSRGRPRWALVITSVFSVILSYIQLASGGVTVLNWLIAISSASFFTNWGIIAFTNWRFHCALKAQKDKLFSETYGWESTFWPSAPAWLMLVSLMLLACCVGCSVKPVDGLTFTAENFLQYTLGLWVIAGCSLAYKVIFRTPWRDPKTADCITGRRTLGAEEIMVLDCYYEQPRWRRFLTPEQVLAAIQSGKPTIIHYWDPNRGPESPVAPILEAEAASRPDLDVYIVDSGFVAPPHSPDDLCLTVLYANGTVVDEAQFDPGQVVSLFERS
;
A
#
# COMPACT_ATOMS: atom_id res chain seq x y z
N MET A 1 40.64 -32.14 4.68
CA MET A 1 39.60 -31.35 5.39
C MET A 1 39.27 -30.16 4.51
N PRO A 2 38.01 -29.70 4.45
CA PRO A 2 37.63 -28.54 3.64
C PRO A 2 38.19 -27.20 4.17
N VAL A 3 38.75 -27.21 5.38
CA VAL A 3 39.28 -26.03 6.09
C VAL A 3 40.63 -26.29 6.75
N ASN A 4 41.45 -25.25 6.86
CA ASN A 4 42.69 -25.24 7.63
C ASN A 4 42.38 -25.07 9.12
N THR A 5 43.13 -25.73 9.99
CA THR A 5 43.02 -25.50 11.44
C THR A 5 43.86 -24.29 11.83
N VAL A 6 43.22 -23.15 12.07
CA VAL A 6 43.87 -21.90 12.47
C VAL A 6 43.27 -21.37 13.78
N PRO A 7 44.07 -20.80 14.70
CA PRO A 7 43.53 -20.16 15.89
C PRO A 7 42.80 -18.86 15.53
N PRO A 8 41.72 -18.48 16.25
CA PRO A 8 41.03 -17.23 16.01
C PRO A 8 41.85 -16.03 16.50
N GLU A 9 41.91 -14.98 15.68
CA GLU A 9 42.30 -13.63 16.06
C GLU A 9 41.10 -12.94 16.73
N LEU A 10 41.26 -12.41 17.94
CA LEU A 10 40.20 -11.77 18.71
C LEU A 10 40.36 -10.25 18.68
N ILE A 11 39.33 -9.56 18.20
CA ILE A 11 39.32 -8.11 18.02
C ILE A 11 38.22 -7.53 18.93
N PRO A 12 38.58 -6.90 20.06
CA PRO A 12 37.60 -6.24 20.93
C PRO A 12 37.06 -4.99 20.25
N VAL A 13 35.74 -4.76 20.35
CA VAL A 13 35.07 -3.57 19.81
C VAL A 13 34.54 -2.73 20.97
N PRO A 14 35.06 -1.51 21.19
CA PRO A 14 34.63 -0.66 22.31
C PRO A 14 33.14 -0.32 22.25
N LEU A 15 32.50 -0.19 23.41
CA LEU A 15 31.12 0.29 23.53
C LEU A 15 31.05 1.77 23.16
N THR A 16 29.92 2.20 22.57
CA THR A 16 29.70 3.61 22.19
C THR A 16 28.30 4.07 22.60
N GLY A 17 28.02 5.37 22.50
CA GLY A 17 26.72 5.95 22.88
C GLY A 17 25.59 5.62 21.92
N HIS A 18 25.89 5.32 20.65
CA HIS A 18 24.90 5.14 19.58
C HIS A 18 25.02 3.78 18.85
N SER A 19 25.94 2.91 19.29
CA SER A 19 26.04 1.51 18.87
C SER A 19 26.12 0.63 20.11
N PRO A 20 25.28 -0.41 20.23
CA PRO A 20 25.32 -1.30 21.38
C PRO A 20 26.72 -1.89 21.56
N ASN A 21 27.26 -2.50 20.51
CA ASN A 21 28.49 -3.29 20.50
C ASN A 21 28.45 -4.44 21.52
N SER A 22 29.19 -5.50 21.22
CA SER A 22 29.22 -6.69 22.08
C SER A 22 30.41 -6.64 23.02
N ASP A 23 30.24 -7.20 24.22
CA ASP A 23 31.37 -7.49 25.11
C ASP A 23 32.20 -8.69 24.59
N LEU A 24 31.64 -9.47 23.67
CA LEU A 24 32.36 -10.54 22.98
C LEU A 24 33.26 -9.94 21.88
N PRO A 25 34.49 -10.45 21.72
CA PRO A 25 35.36 -10.01 20.64
C PRO A 25 34.91 -10.58 19.29
N VAL A 26 35.07 -9.77 18.24
CA VAL A 26 35.00 -10.24 16.86
C VAL A 26 36.10 -11.28 16.65
N SER A 27 35.73 -12.45 16.12
CA SER A 27 36.64 -13.58 15.97
C SER A 27 36.95 -13.80 14.50
N THR A 28 38.23 -13.82 14.12
CA THR A 28 38.66 -13.99 12.73
C THR A 28 39.60 -15.16 12.57
N PHE A 29 39.25 -16.08 11.67
CA PHE A 29 40.05 -17.23 11.26
C PHE A 29 40.74 -16.93 9.94
N ARG A 30 42.00 -16.53 10.01
CA ARG A 30 42.77 -16.09 8.84
C ARG A 30 43.10 -17.27 7.92
N GLY A 31 42.69 -17.19 6.66
CA GLY A 31 42.97 -18.24 5.66
C GLY A 31 42.43 -19.63 6.00
N ALA A 32 41.31 -19.70 6.75
CA ALA A 32 40.67 -20.95 7.14
C ALA A 32 40.07 -21.71 5.94
N LEU A 33 39.57 -21.00 4.94
CA LEU A 33 38.93 -21.59 3.76
C LEU A 33 39.99 -22.11 2.77
N ILE A 34 40.03 -23.43 2.52
CA ILE A 34 40.95 -24.05 1.55
C ILE A 34 40.37 -23.93 0.14
N ASP A 35 39.12 -24.36 -0.03
CA ASP A 35 38.39 -24.23 -1.28
C ASP A 35 37.56 -22.94 -1.27
N ARG A 36 37.99 -21.98 -2.08
CA ARG A 36 37.38 -20.64 -2.20
C ARG A 36 36.32 -20.54 -3.29
N THR A 37 35.89 -21.68 -3.82
CA THR A 37 34.67 -21.74 -4.62
C THR A 37 33.44 -21.57 -3.73
N PHE A 38 32.32 -21.27 -4.36
CA PHE A 38 31.04 -21.15 -3.67
C PHE A 38 30.65 -22.47 -3.00
N GLU A 39 30.84 -23.60 -3.70
CA GLU A 39 30.59 -24.95 -3.21
C GLU A 39 31.53 -25.31 -2.06
N GLY A 40 32.81 -24.97 -2.19
CA GLY A 40 33.82 -25.17 -1.15
C GLY A 40 33.50 -24.42 0.14
N ALA A 41 33.04 -23.17 0.03
CA ALA A 41 32.64 -22.37 1.19
C ALA A 41 31.39 -22.92 1.89
N ILE A 42 30.37 -23.32 1.13
CA ILE A 42 29.15 -23.92 1.68
C ILE A 42 29.45 -25.26 2.34
N ALA A 43 30.32 -26.09 1.74
CA ALA A 43 30.74 -27.36 2.34
C ALA A 43 31.60 -27.17 3.60
N SER A 44 32.20 -25.99 3.78
CA SER A 44 33.05 -25.64 4.92
C SER A 44 32.29 -25.09 6.12
N VAL A 45 31.02 -24.72 5.96
CA VAL A 45 30.18 -24.14 7.03
C VAL A 45 29.05 -25.09 7.41
N HIS A 46 28.76 -25.23 8.71
CA HIS A 46 27.65 -26.03 9.21
C HIS A 46 26.28 -25.36 8.93
N THR A 47 25.83 -25.39 7.67
CA THR A 47 24.65 -24.65 7.19
C THR A 47 23.32 -24.99 7.87
N SER A 48 23.20 -26.17 8.49
CA SER A 48 22.03 -26.54 9.29
C SER A 48 21.85 -25.71 10.56
N GLU A 49 22.93 -25.09 11.05
CA GLU A 49 22.95 -24.27 12.26
C GLU A 49 23.35 -22.82 12.00
N TRP A 50 24.12 -22.63 10.92
CA TRP A 50 24.49 -21.35 10.36
C TRP A 50 23.90 -21.23 8.95
N PRO A 51 22.57 -21.12 8.79
CA PRO A 51 21.94 -20.96 7.50
C PRO A 51 22.54 -19.80 6.71
N ARG A 52 22.61 -20.01 5.40
CA ARG A 52 23.08 -18.99 4.47
C ARG A 52 22.09 -17.83 4.45
N GLY A 53 22.60 -16.62 4.65
CA GLY A 53 21.88 -15.40 4.34
C GLY A 53 22.07 -15.01 2.89
N GLY A 54 22.99 -14.10 2.64
CA GLY A 54 23.31 -13.59 1.30
C GLY A 54 24.66 -14.03 0.76
N HIS A 55 24.83 -13.82 -0.54
CA HIS A 55 26.08 -13.94 -1.27
C HIS A 55 26.27 -12.64 -2.04
N TRP A 56 27.35 -11.92 -1.74
CA TRP A 56 27.56 -10.57 -2.24
C TRP A 56 28.87 -10.48 -3.00
N LYS A 57 28.83 -9.79 -4.14
CA LYS A 57 29.99 -9.28 -4.88
C LYS A 57 29.97 -7.76 -4.72
N ILE A 58 30.93 -7.21 -3.99
CA ILE A 58 30.95 -5.81 -3.58
C ILE A 58 32.10 -5.10 -4.31
N SER A 59 31.76 -4.35 -5.36
CA SER A 59 32.73 -3.52 -6.07
C SER A 59 32.90 -2.15 -5.38
N ARG A 60 34.03 -1.48 -5.64
CA ARG A 60 34.31 -0.13 -5.10
C ARG A 60 33.23 0.91 -5.46
N GLU A 61 32.59 0.75 -6.60
CA GLU A 61 31.55 1.67 -7.08
C GLU A 61 30.17 1.40 -6.46
N GLN A 62 30.01 0.29 -5.72
CA GLN A 62 28.75 -0.17 -5.10
C GLN A 62 28.83 -0.24 -3.56
N LEU A 63 29.68 0.57 -2.94
CA LEU A 63 29.80 0.70 -1.48
C LEU A 63 28.57 1.42 -0.89
N ALA A 64 27.43 0.73 -0.84
CA ALA A 64 26.17 1.24 -0.30
C ALA A 64 25.76 0.53 1.02
N ALA A 65 26.72 0.07 1.82
CA ALA A 65 26.43 -0.56 3.10
C ALA A 65 26.31 0.50 4.22
N THR A 66 25.09 0.73 4.69
CA THR A 66 24.82 1.54 5.89
C THR A 66 25.33 0.82 7.14
N PRO A 67 25.95 1.52 8.12
CA PRO A 67 26.34 0.92 9.40
C PRO A 67 25.14 0.29 10.11
N HIS A 68 25.18 -1.02 10.35
CA HIS A 68 24.11 -1.79 10.97
C HIS A 68 24.66 -2.86 11.92
N TYR A 69 23.77 -3.47 12.72
CA TYR A 69 24.06 -4.63 13.56
C TYR A 69 22.85 -5.57 13.63
N HIS A 70 23.08 -6.77 14.13
CA HIS A 70 22.05 -7.78 14.41
C HIS A 70 21.83 -7.86 15.92
N ALA A 71 20.59 -7.75 16.41
CA ALA A 71 20.27 -7.84 17.83
C ALA A 71 19.75 -9.22 18.26
N THR A 72 19.39 -10.09 17.30
CA THR A 72 18.85 -11.42 17.59
C THR A 72 19.79 -12.58 17.25
N THR A 73 20.87 -12.33 16.47
CA THR A 73 21.77 -13.39 16.00
C THR A 73 23.23 -12.96 15.94
N HIS A 74 24.14 -13.94 16.03
CA HIS A 74 25.53 -13.79 15.61
C HIS A 74 25.64 -13.98 14.10
N GLU A 75 26.60 -13.30 13.48
CA GLU A 75 26.80 -13.31 12.04
C GLU A 75 28.22 -13.78 11.71
N ALA A 76 28.35 -14.61 10.69
CA ALA A 76 29.62 -15.11 10.19
C ALA A 76 29.73 -14.85 8.68
N TYR A 77 30.95 -14.58 8.22
CA TYR A 77 31.24 -14.35 6.81
C TYR A 77 32.42 -15.19 6.35
N THR A 78 32.30 -15.76 5.15
CA THR A 78 33.43 -16.38 4.43
C THR A 78 33.82 -15.49 3.25
N VAL A 79 35.12 -15.21 3.09
CA VAL A 79 35.62 -14.41 1.96
C VAL A 79 36.14 -15.33 0.85
N LEU A 80 35.53 -15.27 -0.33
CA LEU A 80 35.93 -16.06 -1.49
C LEU A 80 37.07 -15.39 -2.27
N LYS A 81 36.93 -14.09 -2.54
CA LYS A 81 37.86 -13.30 -3.39
C LYS A 81 38.05 -11.88 -2.88
N GLY A 82 39.14 -11.26 -3.33
CA GLY A 82 39.52 -9.88 -3.02
C GLY A 82 39.83 -9.62 -1.54
N SER A 83 39.82 -8.32 -1.18
CA SER A 83 39.88 -7.85 0.20
C SER A 83 38.84 -6.76 0.47
N GLY A 84 38.37 -6.69 1.71
CA GLY A 84 37.36 -5.73 2.16
C GLY A 84 37.75 -5.13 3.51
N THR A 85 37.61 -3.82 3.63
CA THR A 85 37.87 -3.05 4.85
C THR A 85 36.56 -2.68 5.49
N TYR A 86 36.38 -3.06 6.76
CA TYR A 86 35.22 -2.77 7.58
C TYR A 86 35.58 -1.74 8.65
N LEU A 87 34.61 -0.91 9.00
CA LEU A 87 34.65 -0.12 10.21
C LEU A 87 33.66 -0.71 11.22
N LEU A 88 34.19 -1.21 12.33
CA LEU A 88 33.43 -1.85 13.39
C LEU A 88 33.18 -0.88 14.54
N GLY A 89 32.05 -1.03 15.22
CA GLY A 89 31.72 -0.34 16.45
C GLY A 89 31.31 1.12 16.34
N LYS A 90 31.24 1.69 15.14
CA LYS A 90 30.93 3.10 14.90
C LYS A 90 29.68 3.27 14.03
N SER A 91 28.66 3.91 14.57
CA SER A 91 27.53 4.45 13.81
C SER A 91 27.78 5.89 13.33
N PRO A 92 26.97 6.42 12.39
CA PRO A 92 27.08 7.80 11.93
C PRO A 92 26.82 8.85 13.01
N LEU A 93 26.14 8.47 14.10
CA LEU A 93 25.83 9.36 15.24
C LEU A 93 26.99 9.45 16.24
N ASN A 94 27.90 8.47 16.23
CA ASN A 94 29.08 8.54 17.09
C ASN A 94 30.07 9.60 16.56
N PRO A 95 30.75 10.35 17.44
CA PRO A 95 31.79 11.28 17.03
C PRO A 95 32.95 10.56 16.33
N ASP A 96 33.71 11.28 15.51
CA ASP A 96 34.88 10.71 14.82
C ASP A 96 36.01 10.34 15.79
N ALA A 97 36.11 11.05 16.91
CA ALA A 97 37.08 10.80 17.96
C ALA A 97 36.42 10.84 19.36
N ASP A 98 36.97 10.06 20.30
CA ASP A 98 36.57 10.08 21.70
C ASP A 98 37.04 11.36 22.42
N ALA A 99 36.68 11.53 23.70
CA ALA A 99 37.06 12.70 24.49
C ALA A 99 38.58 12.85 24.69
N GLN A 100 39.37 11.82 24.36
CA GLN A 100 40.82 11.78 24.43
C GLN A 100 41.49 11.98 23.06
N GLY A 101 40.69 12.13 21.98
CA GLY A 101 41.17 12.34 20.62
C GLY A 101 41.52 11.07 19.85
N ASN A 102 41.18 9.88 20.36
CA ASN A 102 41.39 8.62 19.64
C ASN A 102 40.23 8.37 18.66
N PRO A 103 40.48 7.79 17.48
CA PRO A 103 39.41 7.50 16.52
C PRO A 103 38.40 6.50 17.09
N VAL A 104 37.11 6.79 16.92
CA VAL A 104 36.01 5.90 17.34
C VAL A 104 35.80 4.80 16.31
N GLY A 105 35.67 3.56 16.79
CA GLY A 105 35.52 2.37 15.97
C GLY A 105 36.85 1.67 15.66
N VAL A 106 36.75 0.44 15.17
CA VAL A 106 37.89 -0.43 14.89
C VAL A 106 37.93 -0.75 13.40
N LYS A 107 39.03 -0.42 12.74
CA LYS A 107 39.24 -0.77 11.34
C LYS A 107 39.65 -2.24 11.24
N PHE A 108 38.85 -3.03 10.55
CA PHE A 108 39.08 -4.46 10.31
C PHE A 108 39.27 -4.71 8.81
N VAL A 109 40.23 -5.54 8.43
CA VAL A 109 40.45 -5.90 7.02
C VAL A 109 40.26 -7.40 6.88
N ALA A 110 39.36 -7.82 6.01
CA ALA A 110 39.10 -9.20 5.64
C ALA A 110 39.70 -9.51 4.26
N ARG A 111 40.23 -10.71 4.07
CA ARG A 111 40.91 -11.12 2.83
C ARG A 111 40.42 -12.49 2.37
N ALA A 112 40.56 -12.76 1.08
CA ALA A 112 40.22 -14.07 0.49
C ALA A 112 40.77 -15.25 1.30
N GLY A 113 39.86 -16.16 1.69
CA GLY A 113 40.13 -17.31 2.55
C GLY A 113 39.86 -17.08 4.04
N ASP A 114 39.62 -15.85 4.48
CA ASP A 114 39.26 -15.57 5.87
C ASP A 114 37.81 -15.97 6.17
N VAL A 115 37.57 -16.38 7.41
CA VAL A 115 36.22 -16.50 7.97
C VAL A 115 36.17 -15.70 9.26
N PHE A 116 35.21 -14.78 9.39
CA PHE A 116 35.11 -13.92 10.57
C PHE A 116 33.68 -13.88 11.11
N ILE A 117 33.56 -13.67 12.42
CA ILE A 117 32.31 -13.73 13.16
C ILE A 117 32.12 -12.43 13.92
N PHE A 118 31.00 -11.77 13.66
CA PHE A 118 30.50 -10.62 14.40
C PHE A 118 29.49 -11.08 15.46
N PRO A 119 29.78 -10.83 16.75
CA PRO A 119 28.79 -11.04 17.79
C PRO A 119 27.58 -10.12 17.64
N ALA A 120 26.42 -10.56 18.12
CA ALA A 120 25.22 -9.73 18.17
C ALA A 120 25.49 -8.36 18.83
N GLY A 121 25.03 -7.30 18.19
CA GLY A 121 25.21 -5.91 18.62
C GLY A 121 26.42 -5.19 18.03
N VAL A 122 27.38 -5.87 17.42
CA VAL A 122 28.54 -5.21 16.79
C VAL A 122 28.10 -4.47 15.53
N THR A 123 28.10 -3.14 15.59
CA THR A 123 27.85 -2.31 14.41
C THR A 123 28.99 -2.45 13.42
N HIS A 124 28.68 -2.67 12.15
CA HIS A 124 29.70 -2.82 11.12
C HIS A 124 29.19 -2.37 9.75
N PHE A 125 30.13 -2.00 8.88
CA PHE A 125 29.90 -1.76 7.46
C PHE A 125 31.23 -1.76 6.71
N VAL A 126 31.16 -1.98 5.41
CA VAL A 126 32.32 -1.96 4.50
C VAL A 126 32.61 -0.53 4.07
N THR A 127 33.84 -0.08 4.29
CA THR A 127 34.32 1.26 3.89
C THR A 127 35.10 1.27 2.58
N ASP A 128 35.72 0.16 2.22
CA ASP A 128 36.55 0.03 1.01
C ASP A 128 36.69 -1.46 0.62
N THR A 129 36.77 -1.76 -0.68
CA THR A 129 36.98 -3.14 -1.19
C THR A 129 37.92 -3.16 -2.39
N GLU A 130 38.40 -4.35 -2.77
CA GLU A 130 38.89 -4.62 -4.12
C GLU A 130 37.69 -4.88 -5.06
N ASP A 131 37.86 -4.64 -6.37
CA ASP A 131 36.75 -4.67 -7.34
C ASP A 131 36.06 -6.04 -7.49
N ASP A 132 36.71 -7.11 -7.07
CA ASP A 132 36.22 -8.50 -7.10
C ASP A 132 35.95 -9.08 -5.71
N TYR A 133 35.78 -8.24 -4.67
CA TYR A 133 35.50 -8.70 -3.31
C TYR A 133 34.19 -9.47 -3.23
N GLU A 134 34.28 -10.73 -2.80
CA GLU A 134 33.16 -11.68 -2.83
C GLU A 134 33.06 -12.41 -1.49
N ILE A 135 31.88 -12.35 -0.86
CA ILE A 135 31.61 -12.91 0.48
C ILE A 135 30.28 -13.65 0.54
N ILE A 136 30.19 -14.62 1.44
CA ILE A 136 28.93 -15.29 1.81
C ILE A 136 28.70 -15.06 3.31
N GLY A 137 27.48 -14.66 3.68
CA GLY A 137 27.06 -14.46 5.07
C GLY A 137 26.21 -15.62 5.60
N TYR A 138 26.35 -15.86 6.90
CA TYR A 138 25.70 -16.93 7.64
C TYR A 138 25.27 -16.43 9.01
N TYR A 139 24.19 -16.98 9.56
CA TYR A 139 23.61 -16.51 10.83
C TYR A 139 23.36 -17.65 11.79
N SER A 140 23.73 -17.50 13.06
CA SER A 140 23.54 -18.56 14.06
C SER A 140 22.06 -18.73 14.43
N LEU A 141 21.49 -19.93 14.26
CA LEU A 141 20.15 -20.22 14.73
C LEU A 141 20.07 -20.33 16.25
N ASN A 142 19.02 -19.75 16.83
CA ASN A 142 18.70 -19.78 18.25
C ASN A 142 17.18 -19.65 18.48
N ASP A 143 16.74 -19.42 19.71
CA ASP A 143 15.32 -19.30 20.08
C ASP A 143 14.66 -17.97 19.67
N ARG A 144 15.42 -17.04 19.07
CA ARG A 144 14.98 -15.70 18.65
C ARG A 144 14.93 -15.51 17.13
N ASN A 145 15.34 -16.50 16.33
CA ASN A 145 15.29 -16.47 14.87
C ASN A 145 14.85 -17.84 14.31
N SER A 146 14.64 -17.93 12.99
CA SER A 146 14.24 -19.17 12.32
C SER A 146 14.95 -19.33 10.97
N LEU A 147 14.78 -20.47 10.29
CA LEU A 147 15.29 -20.63 8.92
C LEU A 147 14.60 -19.69 7.92
N GLU A 148 13.36 -19.29 8.19
CA GLU A 148 12.57 -18.38 7.34
C GLU A 148 12.96 -16.91 7.58
N GLU A 149 13.32 -16.57 8.82
CA GLU A 149 13.78 -15.23 9.24
C GLU A 149 15.08 -15.36 10.07
N PRO A 150 16.24 -15.58 9.42
CA PRO A 150 17.47 -15.93 10.14
C PRO A 150 18.17 -14.75 10.83
N TYR A 151 17.84 -13.51 10.48
CA TYR A 151 18.44 -12.31 11.04
C TYR A 151 17.48 -11.12 11.06
N ASP A 152 17.73 -10.18 11.97
CA ASP A 152 17.16 -8.83 12.02
C ASP A 152 18.15 -7.81 11.43
N ILE A 153 17.76 -6.57 11.15
CA ILE A 153 18.73 -5.50 10.85
C ILE A 153 18.36 -4.29 11.69
N GLU A 154 19.30 -3.86 12.53
CA GLU A 154 19.15 -2.72 13.43
C GLU A 154 20.20 -1.65 13.12
N TYR A 155 19.84 -0.38 13.35
CA TYR A 155 20.67 0.78 13.03
C TYR A 155 20.99 1.61 14.29
N ALA A 156 21.74 2.70 14.08
CA ALA A 156 22.15 3.63 15.14
C ALA A 156 20.96 4.08 16.00
N LEU A 157 21.17 4.14 17.33
CA LEU A 157 20.16 4.56 18.29
C LEU A 157 20.41 6.00 18.74
N ASP A 158 19.35 6.78 18.91
CA ASP A 158 19.45 8.23 19.15
C ASP A 158 19.81 8.60 20.59
N SER A 159 19.55 7.71 21.55
CA SER A 159 19.81 7.95 22.98
C SER A 159 20.74 6.89 23.56
N VAL A 160 21.60 7.32 24.49
CA VAL A 160 22.50 6.42 25.21
C VAL A 160 21.70 5.40 26.02
N GLU A 161 20.56 5.81 26.60
CA GLU A 161 19.69 4.92 27.37
C GLU A 161 19.06 3.81 26.52
N GLU A 162 18.66 4.10 25.28
CA GLU A 162 18.17 3.06 24.35
C GLU A 162 19.30 2.15 23.90
N THR A 163 20.47 2.71 23.61
CA THR A 163 21.68 1.93 23.29
C THR A 163 22.03 0.96 24.41
N ASP A 164 21.94 1.39 25.67
CA ASP A 164 22.21 0.54 26.83
C ASP A 164 21.17 -0.57 26.99
N ARG A 165 19.88 -0.29 26.75
CA ARG A 165 18.81 -1.31 26.75
C ARG A 165 18.99 -2.32 25.64
N MET A 166 19.34 -1.86 24.44
CA MET A 166 19.58 -2.74 23.31
C MET A 166 20.83 -3.59 23.52
N ARG A 167 21.89 -3.02 24.09
CA ARG A 167 23.09 -3.76 24.50
C ARG A 167 22.74 -4.92 25.42
N GLU A 168 21.86 -4.70 26.39
CA GLU A 168 21.39 -5.76 27.27
C GLU A 168 20.59 -6.85 26.54
N LYS A 169 19.81 -6.50 25.52
CA LYS A 169 19.15 -7.50 24.65
C LYS A 169 20.14 -8.33 23.85
N CYS A 170 21.16 -7.69 23.26
CA CYS A 170 22.21 -8.36 22.49
C CYS A 170 23.02 -9.32 23.37
N ARG A 171 23.28 -8.96 24.63
CA ARG A 171 23.96 -9.83 25.62
C ARG A 171 23.20 -11.11 25.93
N GLN A 172 21.88 -11.10 25.76
CA GLN A 172 21.03 -12.26 26.00
C GLN A 172 20.91 -13.18 24.78
N VAL A 173 21.54 -12.84 23.64
CA VAL A 173 21.62 -13.75 22.49
C VAL A 173 22.47 -14.97 22.90
N PRO A 174 21.94 -16.20 22.80
CA PRO A 174 22.69 -17.39 23.18
C PRO A 174 23.94 -17.57 22.32
N LEU A 175 25.04 -18.01 22.95
CA LEU A 175 26.22 -18.43 22.19
C LEU A 175 25.84 -19.55 21.21
N PRO A 176 26.42 -19.57 20.00
CA PRO A 176 26.10 -20.58 18.98
C PRO A 176 26.43 -21.98 19.50
N VAL A 177 25.60 -22.98 19.15
CA VAL A 177 25.79 -24.36 19.64
C VAL A 177 27.11 -24.95 19.14
N HIS A 178 27.51 -24.61 17.91
CA HIS A 178 28.74 -25.05 17.28
C HIS A 178 29.48 -23.89 16.60
N ASP A 179 30.80 -24.03 16.50
CA ASP A 179 31.64 -23.17 15.68
C ASP A 179 31.23 -23.34 14.20
N PRO A 180 31.11 -22.24 13.43
CA PRO A 180 30.61 -22.31 12.06
C PRO A 180 31.48 -23.19 11.15
N ILE A 181 32.77 -23.33 11.45
CA ILE A 181 33.76 -24.03 10.62
C ILE A 181 34.18 -25.37 11.24
N TYR A 182 34.41 -25.39 12.55
CA TYR A 182 35.02 -26.54 13.24
C TYR A 182 34.02 -27.37 14.06
N GLY A 183 32.74 -27.00 14.03
CA GLY A 183 31.69 -27.73 14.72
C GLY A 183 31.85 -27.70 16.25
N LYS A 184 31.65 -28.84 16.91
CA LYS A 184 31.46 -28.91 18.37
C LYS A 184 32.71 -28.65 19.17
N GLU A 185 33.85 -28.98 18.59
CA GLU A 185 35.17 -28.82 19.21
C GLU A 185 35.91 -27.59 18.70
N GLY A 186 35.19 -26.67 18.03
CA GLY A 186 35.77 -25.46 17.49
C GLY A 186 36.24 -24.47 18.55
N PRO A 187 37.30 -23.69 18.25
CA PRO A 187 37.91 -22.77 19.19
C PRO A 187 37.03 -21.53 19.50
N LEU A 188 36.03 -21.18 18.67
CA LEU A 188 35.18 -19.99 18.89
C LEU A 188 34.54 -19.99 20.28
N LEU A 189 33.90 -21.09 20.66
CA LEU A 189 33.24 -21.20 21.96
C LEU A 189 34.23 -21.12 23.12
N SER A 190 35.44 -21.63 22.95
CA SER A 190 36.48 -21.53 23.98
C SER A 190 37.03 -20.10 24.10
N ALA A 191 37.12 -19.38 22.98
CA ALA A 191 37.56 -17.99 22.90
C ALA A 191 36.53 -17.03 23.51
N TRP A 192 35.23 -17.31 23.32
CA TRP A 192 34.14 -16.57 23.96
C TRP A 192 33.87 -17.01 25.41
N LYS A 193 34.48 -18.11 25.89
CA LYS A 193 34.36 -18.62 27.28
C LYS A 193 35.54 -18.29 28.19
N ARG A 194 36.73 -17.99 27.68
CA ARG A 194 37.87 -17.55 28.51
C ARG A 194 37.80 -16.05 28.72
N ASP A 195 37.56 -15.70 29.98
CA ASP A 195 37.83 -14.40 30.55
C ASP A 195 36.98 -13.25 30.01
N ALA A 196 35.80 -13.18 30.63
CA ALA A 196 35.34 -11.96 31.29
C ALA A 196 36.45 -11.36 32.21
N MET A 197 37.58 -10.92 31.62
CA MET A 197 38.71 -10.34 32.34
C MET A 197 38.60 -8.82 32.36
N LEU A 198 38.52 -8.31 33.60
CA LEU A 198 39.11 -7.06 34.11
C LEU A 198 38.41 -5.77 33.61
N ASP A 199 37.82 -4.91 34.43
CA ASP A 199 37.82 -4.79 35.89
C ASP A 199 36.65 -3.86 36.29
N SER A 200 35.76 -4.34 37.15
CA SER A 200 34.82 -3.49 37.88
C SER A 200 35.51 -2.99 39.14
N LYS A 201 36.07 -1.77 39.13
CA LYS A 201 36.30 -0.96 40.36
C LYS A 201 36.88 0.41 40.03
N ASN A 202 36.36 1.40 40.75
CA ASN A 202 36.60 2.85 40.68
C ASN A 202 35.78 3.51 39.55
N SER A 203 34.83 4.40 39.79
CA SER A 203 34.46 5.16 40.99
C SER A 203 33.16 5.90 40.68
N LEU A 204 32.15 5.80 41.55
CA LEU A 204 31.17 6.88 41.73
C LEU A 204 31.94 8.14 42.16
N PRO A 205 31.52 9.35 41.73
CA PRO A 205 30.60 10.06 42.61
C PRO A 205 29.50 10.91 41.91
N ALA A 206 28.35 10.93 42.59
CA ALA A 206 27.47 12.07 42.89
C ALA A 206 26.73 12.82 41.75
N GLU A 207 25.40 12.71 41.77
CA GLU A 207 24.48 13.86 41.58
C GLU A 207 24.78 14.95 42.63
N PRO A 208 24.52 16.26 42.40
CA PRO A 208 23.39 16.79 41.60
C PRO A 208 23.71 18.05 40.75
N GLN A 209 23.09 18.17 39.57
CA GLN A 209 22.76 19.46 38.92
C GLN A 209 21.92 19.23 37.65
N LEU A 210 20.74 18.64 37.79
CA LEU A 210 19.81 18.50 36.67
C LEU A 210 18.37 18.83 37.09
N LYS A 211 18.18 19.96 37.78
CA LYS A 211 16.85 20.55 38.00
C LYS A 211 16.66 21.89 37.28
N ASP A 212 17.72 22.54 36.83
CA ASP A 212 17.62 23.85 36.16
C ASP A 212 17.59 23.77 34.62
N GLU A 213 17.90 22.61 34.02
CA GLU A 213 17.83 22.42 32.55
C GLU A 213 16.56 21.72 32.06
N LEU A 214 15.90 20.94 32.92
CA LEU A 214 14.64 20.25 32.60
C LEU A 214 13.42 21.20 32.57
N GLU A 215 13.53 22.40 33.12
CA GLU A 215 12.49 23.44 32.99
C GLU A 215 12.64 24.28 31.71
N LYS A 216 13.79 24.24 31.01
CA LYS A 216 13.98 24.99 29.75
C LYS A 216 13.62 24.21 28.48
N THR A 217 13.64 22.88 28.52
CA THR A 217 13.28 22.03 27.37
C THR A 217 11.78 21.71 27.28
N ARG A 218 11.00 22.03 28.31
CA ARG A 218 9.54 21.89 28.29
C ARG A 218 8.81 22.97 27.49
N ASP A 219 9.50 24.05 27.12
CA ASP A 219 8.88 25.22 26.48
C ASP A 219 9.15 25.35 24.97
N MET A 220 9.89 24.42 24.34
CA MET A 220 10.18 24.45 22.89
C MET A 220 9.48 23.37 22.05
N GLY A 221 8.61 22.55 22.65
CA GLY A 221 7.90 21.46 21.95
C GLY A 221 6.57 21.85 21.27
N ASN A 222 6.15 23.11 21.34
CA ASN A 222 4.81 23.54 20.90
C ASN A 222 4.77 24.45 19.67
N MET A 223 5.89 24.63 18.95
CA MET A 223 5.87 25.37 17.68
C MET A 223 5.75 24.41 16.50
N LEU A 224 4.53 24.30 15.97
CA LEU A 224 4.25 23.72 14.66
C LEU A 224 5.15 24.42 13.62
N HIS A 225 6.19 23.73 13.15
CA HIS A 225 6.95 24.13 11.97
C HIS A 225 6.79 23.01 10.94
N PRO A 226 6.16 23.26 9.78
CA PRO A 226 6.04 22.24 8.74
C PRO A 226 7.44 21.76 8.36
N SER A 227 7.68 20.46 8.49
CA SER A 227 8.98 19.89 8.13
C SER A 227 9.20 20.07 6.63
N THR A 228 10.27 20.77 6.28
CA THR A 228 10.79 20.78 4.91
C THR A 228 11.32 19.38 4.58
N SER A 229 10.70 18.70 3.62
CA SER A 229 11.10 17.40 3.06
C SER A 229 12.47 17.40 2.35
N LEU A 230 13.41 18.26 2.74
CA LEU A 230 14.65 18.52 2.01
C LEU A 230 15.91 17.87 2.60
N ASN A 231 15.82 16.92 3.54
CA ASN A 231 17.03 16.15 3.91
C ASN A 231 16.83 14.79 4.61
N ASP A 232 15.62 14.22 4.58
CA ASP A 232 15.20 13.30 5.65
C ASP A 232 14.72 11.93 5.14
N GLY A 233 15.43 11.35 4.17
CA GLY A 233 15.21 9.97 3.72
C GLY A 233 15.47 8.92 4.79
N SER A 234 16.42 9.17 5.69
CA SER A 234 16.64 8.34 6.89
C SER A 234 15.61 8.60 7.99
N MET A 235 14.91 9.74 7.93
CA MET A 235 13.95 10.16 8.96
C MET A 235 12.54 9.66 8.74
N MET A 236 12.15 9.32 7.50
CA MET A 236 10.85 8.70 7.25
C MET A 236 10.80 7.24 7.76
N GLU A 237 11.86 6.46 7.57
CA GLU A 237 12.00 5.11 8.16
C GLU A 237 12.17 5.16 9.68
N THR A 238 12.94 6.11 10.23
CA THR A 238 13.09 6.26 11.70
C THR A 238 11.86 6.88 12.38
N GLN A 239 11.05 7.70 11.69
CA GLN A 239 9.75 8.17 12.22
C GLN A 239 8.68 7.08 12.19
N ASP A 240 8.66 6.22 11.17
CA ASP A 240 7.81 5.03 11.15
C ASP A 240 8.20 4.03 12.25
N ALA A 241 9.49 3.93 12.61
CA ALA A 241 9.94 3.17 13.77
C ALA A 241 9.50 3.81 15.11
N ARG A 242 9.56 5.15 15.25
CA ARG A 242 9.17 5.88 16.48
C ARG A 242 7.65 5.92 16.74
N ASN A 243 6.85 6.04 15.68
CA ASN A 243 5.39 6.15 15.77
C ASN A 243 4.65 4.82 15.51
N GLY A 244 5.39 3.75 15.19
CA GLY A 244 4.88 2.42 14.89
C GLY A 244 4.44 2.26 13.43
N GLN A 245 4.82 1.13 12.81
CA GLN A 245 4.47 0.79 11.43
C GLN A 245 3.06 0.17 11.33
N PHE A 246 2.42 0.32 10.17
CA PHE A 246 1.22 -0.45 9.87
C PHE A 246 1.58 -1.90 9.57
N HIS A 247 0.85 -2.84 10.15
CA HIS A 247 0.92 -4.23 9.69
C HIS A 247 0.31 -4.32 8.29
N ARG A 248 1.09 -4.72 7.28
CA ARG A 248 0.60 -5.07 5.95
C ARG A 248 -0.42 -6.22 6.09
N SER A 249 -1.71 -5.89 6.06
CA SER A 249 -2.79 -6.78 6.51
C SER A 249 -3.73 -7.25 5.39
N PHE A 250 -3.62 -6.69 4.19
CA PHE A 250 -4.49 -7.01 3.06
C PHE A 250 -3.81 -8.00 2.11
N SER A 251 -4.48 -9.10 1.79
CA SER A 251 -4.02 -10.00 0.73
C SER A 251 -4.30 -9.41 -0.66
N PRO A 252 -3.54 -9.79 -1.71
CA PRO A 252 -3.79 -9.32 -3.08
C PRO A 252 -5.25 -9.53 -3.54
N ARG A 253 -5.85 -10.67 -3.18
CA ARG A 253 -7.26 -10.98 -3.44
C ARG A 253 -8.22 -10.01 -2.74
N GLN A 254 -7.92 -9.66 -1.49
CA GLN A 254 -8.72 -8.69 -0.74
C GLN A 254 -8.62 -7.32 -1.40
N VAL A 255 -7.42 -6.87 -1.76
CA VAL A 255 -7.19 -5.59 -2.43
C VAL A 255 -8.01 -5.47 -3.72
N HIS A 256 -7.99 -6.51 -4.57
CA HIS A 256 -8.76 -6.49 -5.82
C HIS A 256 -10.27 -6.40 -5.62
N ILE A 257 -10.83 -7.22 -4.73
CA ILE A 257 -12.29 -7.23 -4.50
C ILE A 257 -12.75 -5.95 -3.79
N ILE A 258 -11.99 -5.49 -2.80
CA ILE A 258 -12.26 -4.23 -2.10
C ILE A 258 -12.20 -3.06 -3.08
N SER A 259 -11.18 -3.00 -3.94
CA SER A 259 -11.07 -1.92 -4.94
C SER A 259 -12.24 -1.87 -5.94
N LEU A 260 -12.91 -3.00 -6.18
CA LEU A 260 -14.12 -3.03 -7.03
C LEU A 260 -15.37 -2.61 -6.25
N GLY A 261 -15.49 -3.00 -4.98
CA GLY A 261 -16.65 -2.74 -4.15
C GLY A 261 -16.65 -1.37 -3.46
N SER A 262 -15.49 -0.77 -3.18
CA SER A 262 -15.38 0.57 -2.56
C SER A 262 -16.03 1.65 -3.41
N ASN A 263 -15.94 1.48 -4.73
CA ASN A 263 -16.52 2.36 -5.73
C ASN A 263 -18.06 2.33 -5.79
N ILE A 264 -18.74 1.44 -5.05
CA ILE A 264 -20.19 1.26 -5.09
C ILE A 264 -20.79 1.70 -3.76
N GLY A 265 -21.48 2.84 -3.77
CA GLY A 265 -22.03 3.43 -2.55
C GLY A 265 -23.45 3.94 -2.59
N SER A 266 -23.93 4.49 -1.48
CA SER A 266 -25.29 5.03 -1.35
C SER A 266 -25.62 6.07 -2.43
N GLY A 267 -24.61 6.82 -2.89
CA GLY A 267 -24.77 7.84 -3.91
C GLY A 267 -25.32 7.35 -5.24
N VAL A 268 -25.02 6.12 -5.65
CA VAL A 268 -25.60 5.57 -6.89
C VAL A 268 -27.10 5.31 -6.78
N PHE A 269 -27.61 5.10 -5.57
CA PHE A 269 -29.02 4.76 -5.33
C PHE A 269 -29.86 6.00 -5.10
N ILE A 270 -29.29 7.03 -4.46
CA ILE A 270 -30.04 8.18 -3.96
C ILE A 270 -29.70 9.44 -4.74
N ALA A 271 -28.41 9.70 -5.00
CA ALA A 271 -28.00 10.89 -5.75
C ALA A 271 -28.55 10.84 -7.19
N THR A 272 -28.71 9.64 -7.75
CA THR A 272 -29.30 9.43 -9.08
C THR A 272 -30.76 9.84 -9.18
N GLY A 273 -31.56 9.66 -8.11
CA GLY A 273 -32.95 10.11 -8.09
C GLY A 273 -33.06 11.64 -8.12
N GLN A 274 -32.29 12.30 -7.25
CA GLN A 274 -32.21 13.75 -7.22
C GLN A 274 -31.61 14.34 -8.51
N ALA A 275 -30.58 13.70 -9.08
CA ALA A 275 -29.99 14.08 -10.35
C ALA A 275 -30.99 13.96 -11.51
N LEU A 276 -31.74 12.86 -11.58
CA LEU A 276 -32.76 12.66 -12.61
C LEU A 276 -33.87 13.71 -12.52
N ALA A 277 -34.36 13.98 -11.31
CA ALA A 277 -35.42 14.97 -11.09
C ALA A 277 -34.99 16.41 -11.39
N SER A 278 -33.75 16.77 -11.04
CA SER A 278 -33.23 18.14 -11.20
C SER A 278 -32.61 18.41 -12.57
N GLY A 279 -31.95 17.44 -13.20
CA GLY A 279 -31.29 17.64 -14.48
C GLY A 279 -32.02 17.03 -15.67
N GLY A 280 -32.85 16.02 -15.45
CA GLY A 280 -33.41 15.21 -16.52
C GLY A 280 -32.39 14.25 -17.13
N PRO A 281 -32.85 13.36 -18.04
CA PRO A 281 -32.06 12.25 -18.53
C PRO A 281 -30.77 12.66 -19.27
N GLY A 282 -30.85 13.69 -20.12
CA GLY A 282 -29.73 14.17 -20.92
C GLY A 282 -28.62 14.81 -20.09
N ASN A 283 -28.98 15.71 -19.17
CA ASN A 283 -27.98 16.34 -18.28
C ASN A 283 -27.33 15.29 -17.36
N MET A 284 -28.10 14.34 -16.86
CA MET A 284 -27.61 13.27 -15.99
C MET A 284 -26.57 12.39 -16.70
N VAL A 285 -26.84 11.93 -17.93
CA VAL A 285 -25.88 11.15 -18.72
C VAL A 285 -24.59 11.94 -18.99
N LEU A 286 -24.71 13.21 -19.40
CA LEU A 286 -23.53 14.05 -19.67
C LEU A 286 -22.70 14.31 -18.41
N ALA A 287 -23.35 14.63 -17.29
CA ALA A 287 -22.70 14.94 -16.03
C ALA A 287 -21.97 13.72 -15.46
N TYR A 288 -22.64 12.56 -15.38
CA TYR A 288 -22.01 11.33 -14.91
C TYR A 288 -20.90 10.86 -15.86
N GLY A 289 -21.08 11.01 -17.18
CA GLY A 289 -20.04 10.71 -18.15
C GLY A 289 -18.77 11.56 -17.96
N MET A 290 -18.95 12.87 -17.72
CA MET A 290 -17.84 13.77 -17.41
C MET A 290 -17.12 13.35 -16.12
N VAL A 291 -17.86 13.10 -15.04
CA VAL A 291 -17.26 12.72 -13.74
C VAL A 291 -16.56 11.35 -13.82
N CYS A 292 -17.16 10.36 -14.48
CA CYS A 292 -16.56 9.04 -14.72
C CYS A 292 -15.25 9.15 -15.53
N SER A 293 -15.19 10.06 -16.51
CA SER A 293 -13.95 10.32 -17.25
C SER A 293 -12.88 11.00 -16.39
N ALA A 294 -13.28 11.85 -15.44
CA ALA A 294 -12.36 12.47 -14.47
C ALA A 294 -11.80 11.42 -13.50
N VAL A 295 -12.61 10.47 -13.05
CA VAL A 295 -12.16 9.33 -12.22
C VAL A 295 -11.05 8.52 -12.90
N TRP A 296 -11.18 8.26 -14.21
CA TRP A 296 -10.08 7.65 -14.97
C TRP A 296 -8.81 8.51 -14.91
N ALA A 297 -8.93 9.83 -15.10
CA ALA A 297 -7.80 10.74 -15.06
C ALA A 297 -7.17 10.85 -13.66
N VAL A 298 -7.96 10.81 -12.58
CA VAL A 298 -7.46 10.71 -11.19
C VAL A 298 -6.57 9.50 -11.04
N LEU A 299 -7.06 8.31 -11.41
CA LEU A 299 -6.29 7.08 -11.26
C LEU A 299 -5.01 7.10 -12.11
N GLN A 300 -5.05 7.63 -13.33
CA GLN A 300 -3.85 7.76 -14.16
C GLN A 300 -2.78 8.64 -13.50
N SER A 301 -3.15 9.85 -13.05
CA SER A 301 -2.22 10.79 -12.41
C SER A 301 -1.73 10.32 -11.04
N LEU A 302 -2.60 9.72 -10.23
CA LEU A 302 -2.27 9.24 -8.90
C LEU A 302 -1.35 8.01 -8.94
N SER A 303 -1.66 7.07 -9.83
CA SER A 303 -0.86 5.85 -9.99
C SER A 303 0.53 6.13 -10.54
N GLU A 304 0.69 7.13 -11.42
CA GLU A 304 2.01 7.52 -11.93
C GLU A 304 2.97 7.87 -10.80
N MET A 305 2.52 8.72 -9.88
CA MET A 305 3.31 9.14 -8.72
C MET A 305 3.50 7.99 -7.72
N THR A 306 2.46 7.17 -7.51
CA THR A 306 2.50 6.04 -6.56
C THR A 306 3.38 4.88 -7.01
N ILE A 307 3.42 4.60 -8.31
CA ILE A 307 4.30 3.58 -8.88
C ILE A 307 5.78 3.98 -8.76
N ALA A 308 6.06 5.28 -8.89
CA ALA A 308 7.41 5.81 -8.73
C ALA A 308 7.83 5.93 -7.25
N PHE A 309 6.91 6.37 -6.39
CA PHE A 309 7.13 6.63 -4.96
C PHE A 309 6.00 6.03 -4.12
N PRO A 310 6.05 4.74 -3.79
CA PRO A 310 4.99 4.09 -3.04
C PRO A 310 5.05 4.52 -1.57
N VAL A 311 4.22 5.49 -1.20
CA VAL A 311 4.09 6.01 0.16
C VAL A 311 2.63 5.99 0.61
N SER A 312 2.37 5.61 1.87
CA SER A 312 1.00 5.48 2.39
C SER A 312 0.23 6.81 2.45
N GLY A 313 0.93 7.94 2.55
CA GLY A 313 0.31 9.27 2.50
C GLY A 313 -0.08 9.75 1.10
N ASN A 314 0.40 9.05 0.06
CA ASN A 314 0.00 9.21 -1.33
C ASN A 314 0.02 10.69 -1.79
N TYR A 315 -1.04 11.20 -2.41
CA TYR A 315 -1.08 12.58 -2.95
C TYR A 315 -0.89 13.69 -1.92
N ILE A 316 -1.13 13.44 -0.63
CA ILE A 316 -0.84 14.39 0.44
C ILE A 316 0.68 14.52 0.61
N ASP A 317 1.40 13.39 0.58
CA ASP A 317 2.87 13.35 0.56
C ASP A 317 3.42 14.00 -0.72
N TYR A 318 2.84 13.69 -1.86
CA TYR A 318 3.28 14.26 -3.14
C TYR A 318 3.08 15.78 -3.21
N ALA A 319 1.97 16.30 -2.67
CA ALA A 319 1.69 17.73 -2.64
C ALA A 319 2.73 18.47 -1.79
N ASP A 320 3.13 17.94 -0.64
CA ASP A 320 4.20 18.54 0.17
C ASP A 320 5.54 18.45 -0.55
N ARG A 321 5.83 17.30 -1.16
CA ARG A 321 7.10 16.99 -1.83
C ARG A 321 7.38 17.88 -3.04
N TRP A 322 6.41 18.08 -3.93
CA TRP A 322 6.62 18.75 -5.22
C TRP A 322 5.94 20.12 -5.36
N VAL A 323 5.09 20.49 -4.41
CA VAL A 323 4.29 21.72 -4.51
C VAL A 323 4.49 22.64 -3.32
N ASP A 324 3.88 22.33 -2.18
CA ASP A 324 3.77 23.19 -1.01
C ASP A 324 3.15 22.44 0.19
N PRO A 325 3.76 22.45 1.40
CA PRO A 325 3.15 21.86 2.59
C PRO A 325 1.76 22.41 2.93
N ALA A 326 1.44 23.67 2.59
CA ALA A 326 0.10 24.21 2.83
C ALA A 326 -0.95 23.59 1.90
N LEU A 327 -0.56 23.23 0.67
CA LEU A 327 -1.44 22.53 -0.26
C LEU A 327 -1.66 21.08 0.19
N ALA A 328 -0.62 20.43 0.74
CA ALA A 328 -0.74 19.12 1.37
C ALA A 328 -1.70 19.14 2.57
N PHE A 329 -1.56 20.12 3.47
CA PHE A 329 -2.51 20.29 4.57
C PHE A 329 -3.94 20.49 4.06
N GLY A 330 -4.12 21.34 3.05
CA GLY A 330 -5.42 21.57 2.43
C GLY A 330 -6.03 20.30 1.85
N ALA A 331 -5.23 19.50 1.14
CA ALA A 331 -5.65 18.23 0.56
C ALA A 331 -6.08 17.22 1.62
N GLY A 332 -5.25 17.02 2.65
CA GLY A 332 -5.54 16.10 3.74
C GLY A 332 -6.71 16.56 4.61
N PHE A 333 -6.85 17.86 4.86
CA PHE A 333 -7.97 18.40 5.62
C PHE A 333 -9.30 18.28 4.85
N ALA A 334 -9.29 18.58 3.55
CA ALA A 334 -10.44 18.37 2.67
C ALA A 334 -10.87 16.90 2.67
N GLU A 335 -9.92 15.98 2.52
CA GLU A 335 -10.20 14.54 2.50
C GLU A 335 -10.77 14.05 3.85
N TRP A 336 -10.15 14.45 4.96
CA TRP A 336 -10.62 14.11 6.31
C TRP A 336 -12.04 14.63 6.57
N LEU A 337 -12.33 15.87 6.17
CA LEU A 337 -13.65 16.48 6.29
C LEU A 337 -14.68 15.76 5.42
N ALA A 338 -14.32 15.43 4.17
CA ALA A 338 -15.20 14.75 3.21
C ALA A 338 -15.69 13.40 3.74
N TRP A 339 -14.76 12.56 4.19
CA TRP A 339 -15.08 11.22 4.68
C TRP A 339 -15.81 11.27 6.02
N SER A 340 -15.49 12.22 6.88
CA SER A 340 -16.25 12.44 8.11
C SER A 340 -17.71 12.84 7.82
N ALA A 341 -17.92 13.69 6.81
CA ALA A 341 -19.26 14.09 6.35
C ALA A 341 -20.00 12.96 5.61
N ILE A 342 -19.29 12.07 4.93
CA ILE A 342 -19.86 10.84 4.33
C ILE A 342 -20.41 9.92 5.42
N VAL A 343 -19.63 9.62 6.47
CA VAL A 343 -20.11 8.80 7.60
C VAL A 343 -21.40 9.36 8.19
N ALA A 344 -21.48 10.70 8.31
CA ALA A 344 -22.69 11.36 8.75
C ALA A 344 -23.85 11.18 7.77
N SER A 345 -23.60 11.41 6.48
CA SER A 345 -24.60 11.23 5.40
C SER A 345 -25.16 9.81 5.37
N GLU A 346 -24.29 8.80 5.47
CA GLU A 346 -24.64 7.39 5.51
C GLU A 346 -25.50 7.02 6.73
N ALA A 347 -25.28 7.64 7.89
CA ALA A 347 -26.16 7.45 9.04
C ALA A 347 -27.59 7.95 8.76
N GLY A 348 -27.71 9.07 8.02
CA GLY A 348 -28.99 9.59 7.55
C GLY A 348 -29.67 8.65 6.56
N PHE A 349 -28.90 8.04 5.65
CA PHE A 349 -29.44 7.03 4.75
C PHE A 349 -29.87 5.78 5.47
N PHE A 350 -29.04 5.25 6.36
CA PHE A 350 -29.38 4.09 7.18
C PHE A 350 -30.69 4.28 7.94
N ASN A 351 -30.94 5.48 8.50
CA ASN A 351 -32.25 5.79 9.09
C ASN A 351 -33.37 5.49 8.12
N VAL A 352 -33.27 5.97 6.89
CA VAL A 352 -34.36 5.82 5.94
C VAL A 352 -34.48 4.39 5.42
N LEU A 353 -33.36 3.70 5.22
CA LEU A 353 -33.35 2.28 4.86
C LEU A 353 -34.09 1.44 5.90
N VAL A 354 -33.87 1.71 7.19
CA VAL A 354 -34.56 1.00 8.28
C VAL A 354 -36.04 1.38 8.36
N GLN A 355 -36.38 2.65 8.12
CA GLN A 355 -37.78 3.09 8.15
C GLN A 355 -38.65 2.46 7.05
N TYR A 356 -38.05 1.93 5.98
CA TYR A 356 -38.78 1.16 4.98
C TYR A 356 -39.57 -0.02 5.57
N TRP A 357 -39.03 -0.70 6.60
CA TRP A 357 -39.76 -1.76 7.32
C TRP A 357 -40.31 -1.32 8.67
N ALA A 358 -39.62 -0.40 9.35
CA ALA A 358 -40.02 0.01 10.68
C ALA A 358 -41.24 0.94 10.68
N GLU A 359 -41.52 1.65 9.57
CA GLU A 359 -42.68 2.53 9.39
C GLU A 359 -42.91 3.51 10.57
N GLY A 360 -41.83 4.05 11.13
CA GLY A 360 -41.85 4.98 12.27
C GLY A 360 -41.83 4.31 13.66
N SER A 361 -41.86 2.98 13.73
CA SER A 361 -41.82 2.22 15.01
C SER A 361 -40.49 2.35 15.74
N LEU A 362 -39.40 2.66 15.02
CA LEU A 362 -38.07 2.86 15.57
C LEU A 362 -37.73 4.36 15.59
N PRO A 363 -37.39 4.96 16.75
CA PRO A 363 -36.94 6.34 16.82
C PRO A 363 -35.67 6.58 16.00
N LEU A 364 -35.62 7.68 15.23
CA LEU A 364 -34.47 8.01 14.36
C LEU A 364 -33.14 8.05 15.12
N GLY A 365 -33.13 8.61 16.34
CA GLY A 365 -31.92 8.65 17.16
C GLY A 365 -31.42 7.27 17.60
N ALA A 366 -32.32 6.31 17.83
CA ALA A 366 -31.93 4.94 18.15
C ALA A 366 -31.26 4.27 16.94
N THR A 367 -31.81 4.49 15.74
CA THR A 367 -31.26 3.95 14.49
C THR A 367 -29.87 4.52 14.18
N VAL A 368 -29.64 5.84 14.35
CA VAL A 368 -28.30 6.45 14.26
C VAL A 368 -27.34 5.86 15.30
N THR A 369 -27.80 5.65 16.53
CA THR A 369 -26.96 5.07 17.59
C THR A 369 -26.51 3.66 17.25
N ILE A 370 -27.44 2.82 16.76
CA ILE A 370 -27.17 1.44 16.35
C ILE A 370 -26.17 1.44 15.19
N PHE A 371 -26.39 2.29 14.19
CA PHE A 371 -25.50 2.45 13.05
C PHE A 371 -24.06 2.76 13.46
N LEU A 372 -23.88 3.84 14.25
CA LEU A 372 -22.59 4.27 14.74
C LEU A 372 -21.93 3.19 15.61
N ALA A 373 -22.70 2.52 16.47
CA ALA A 373 -22.18 1.44 17.30
C ALA A 373 -21.61 0.28 16.45
N VAL A 374 -22.32 -0.14 15.39
CA VAL A 374 -21.86 -1.18 14.47
C VAL A 374 -20.60 -0.74 13.72
N CYS A 375 -20.60 0.47 13.13
CA CYS A 375 -19.45 0.97 12.39
C CYS A 375 -18.20 1.14 13.27
N LEU A 376 -18.36 1.69 14.48
CA LEU A 376 -17.25 1.92 15.41
C LEU A 376 -16.74 0.61 16.04
N PHE A 377 -17.60 -0.39 16.22
CA PHE A 377 -17.21 -1.67 16.80
C PHE A 377 -16.11 -2.36 15.98
N VAL A 378 -16.15 -2.25 14.65
CA VAL A 378 -15.12 -2.83 13.75
C VAL A 378 -13.72 -2.30 14.09
N PHE A 379 -13.61 -1.05 14.56
CA PHE A 379 -12.32 -0.43 14.90
C PHE A 379 -11.81 -0.79 16.30
N LEU A 380 -12.62 -1.46 17.12
CA LEU A 380 -12.15 -2.09 18.37
C LEU A 380 -11.38 -3.38 18.08
N LEU A 381 -11.60 -4.00 16.93
CA LEU A 381 -10.95 -5.22 16.47
C LEU A 381 -9.57 -4.91 15.82
N PRO A 382 -8.72 -5.93 15.57
CA PRO A 382 -7.50 -5.76 14.79
C PRO A 382 -7.78 -5.37 13.33
N ASN A 383 -6.84 -4.69 12.65
CA ASN A 383 -7.00 -4.24 11.25
C ASN A 383 -7.38 -5.36 10.27
N LYS A 384 -6.94 -6.60 10.52
CA LYS A 384 -7.34 -7.78 9.72
C LYS A 384 -8.86 -8.01 9.71
N ALA A 385 -9.56 -7.68 10.80
CA ALA A 385 -11.01 -7.82 10.87
C ALA A 385 -11.72 -6.79 9.97
N PHE A 386 -11.21 -5.55 9.91
CA PHE A 386 -11.69 -4.55 8.95
C PHE A 386 -11.49 -5.02 7.51
N ALA A 387 -10.32 -5.58 7.17
CA ALA A 387 -10.04 -6.09 5.83
C ALA A 387 -11.04 -7.19 5.40
N TRP A 388 -11.35 -8.14 6.30
CA TRP A 388 -12.37 -9.16 6.03
C TRP A 388 -13.79 -8.61 5.96
N PHE A 389 -14.12 -7.64 6.83
CA PHE A 389 -15.40 -6.95 6.78
C PHE A 389 -15.60 -6.28 5.42
N GLU A 390 -14.64 -5.48 4.96
CA GLU A 390 -14.72 -4.82 3.65
C GLU A 390 -14.71 -5.79 2.48
N TYR A 391 -13.97 -6.89 2.58
CA TYR A 391 -13.97 -7.92 1.55
C TYR A 391 -15.38 -8.51 1.34
N ILE A 392 -16.04 -8.90 2.44
CA ILE A 392 -17.37 -9.52 2.39
C ILE A 392 -18.43 -8.51 1.94
N THR A 393 -18.41 -7.29 2.50
CA THR A 393 -19.36 -6.25 2.10
C THR A 393 -19.16 -5.81 0.66
N SER A 394 -17.91 -5.76 0.16
CA SER A 394 -17.61 -5.50 -1.26
C SER A 394 -18.14 -6.58 -2.19
N LEU A 395 -18.07 -7.86 -1.82
CA LEU A 395 -18.73 -8.93 -2.59
C LEU A 395 -20.24 -8.70 -2.67
N ILE A 396 -20.90 -8.40 -1.54
CA ILE A 396 -22.33 -8.11 -1.49
C ILE A 396 -22.67 -6.91 -2.40
N LYS A 397 -21.90 -5.82 -2.30
CA LYS A 397 -22.06 -4.61 -3.13
C LYS A 397 -21.97 -4.96 -4.62
N ILE A 398 -20.95 -5.71 -5.04
CA ILE A 398 -20.75 -6.12 -6.45
C ILE A 398 -21.91 -6.99 -6.94
N PHE A 399 -22.32 -8.01 -6.17
CA PHE A 399 -23.45 -8.88 -6.55
C PHE A 399 -24.77 -8.12 -6.64
N LEU A 400 -25.06 -7.26 -5.65
CA LEU A 400 -26.24 -6.39 -5.66
C LEU A 400 -26.27 -5.52 -6.91
N PHE A 401 -25.13 -4.95 -7.28
CA PHE A 401 -25.05 -4.05 -8.41
C PHE A 401 -25.19 -4.77 -9.76
N LEU A 402 -24.57 -5.93 -9.92
CA LEU A 402 -24.78 -6.80 -11.08
C LEU A 402 -26.24 -7.24 -11.20
N PHE A 403 -26.86 -7.61 -10.08
CA PHE A 403 -28.28 -7.96 -10.03
C PHE A 403 -29.16 -6.80 -10.51
N ILE A 404 -28.90 -5.57 -10.05
CA ILE A 404 -29.64 -4.38 -10.46
C ILE A 404 -29.49 -4.09 -11.95
N ILE A 405 -28.28 -4.20 -12.51
CA ILE A 405 -28.04 -3.96 -13.95
C ILE A 405 -28.81 -4.98 -14.80
N VAL A 406 -28.71 -6.28 -14.47
CA VAL A 406 -29.41 -7.34 -15.20
C VAL A 406 -30.92 -7.21 -15.06
N LEU A 407 -31.40 -6.92 -13.85
CA LEU A 407 -32.82 -6.67 -13.60
C LEU A 407 -33.31 -5.46 -14.39
N SER A 408 -32.57 -4.36 -14.40
CA SER A 408 -32.95 -3.15 -15.14
C SER A 408 -33.06 -3.41 -16.64
N LEU A 409 -32.11 -4.15 -17.21
CA LEU A 409 -32.20 -4.61 -18.60
C LEU A 409 -33.46 -5.47 -18.82
N ALA A 410 -33.72 -6.43 -17.93
CA ALA A 410 -34.90 -7.28 -18.02
C ALA A 410 -36.21 -6.47 -17.93
N LEU A 411 -36.27 -5.44 -17.07
CA LEU A 411 -37.40 -4.53 -16.95
C LEU A 411 -37.60 -3.70 -18.22
N VAL A 412 -36.53 -3.16 -18.81
CA VAL A 412 -36.61 -2.47 -20.10
C VAL A 412 -37.20 -3.38 -21.18
N LEU A 413 -36.86 -4.67 -21.15
CA LEU A 413 -37.37 -5.69 -22.08
C LEU A 413 -38.74 -6.27 -21.70
N GLY A 414 -39.37 -5.83 -20.60
CA GLY A 414 -40.73 -6.23 -20.20
C GLY A 414 -40.85 -7.43 -19.27
N ALA A 415 -39.80 -7.78 -18.51
CA ALA A 415 -39.79 -8.92 -17.58
C ALA A 415 -40.67 -8.78 -16.31
N GLY A 416 -41.49 -7.73 -16.19
CA GLY A 416 -42.43 -7.56 -15.07
C GLY A 416 -43.76 -8.30 -15.29
N PRO A 417 -44.52 -8.60 -14.22
CA PRO A 417 -45.90 -9.13 -14.31
C PRO A 417 -46.82 -8.39 -15.29
N ASN A 418 -46.59 -7.09 -15.48
CA ASN A 418 -47.36 -6.24 -16.38
C ASN A 418 -46.96 -6.40 -17.86
N GLY A 419 -45.85 -7.07 -18.17
CA GLY A 419 -45.35 -7.29 -19.53
C GLY A 419 -44.97 -6.01 -20.31
N TYR A 420 -44.88 -4.87 -19.63
CA TYR A 420 -44.66 -3.57 -20.26
C TYR A 420 -43.19 -3.40 -20.68
N MET A 421 -42.96 -3.20 -21.98
CA MET A 421 -41.64 -2.90 -22.53
C MET A 421 -41.44 -1.39 -22.62
N HIS A 422 -40.30 -0.90 -22.13
CA HIS A 422 -39.93 0.50 -22.24
C HIS A 422 -39.31 0.79 -23.62
N HIS A 423 -39.77 1.84 -24.28
CA HIS A 423 -39.33 2.23 -25.62
C HIS A 423 -38.54 3.54 -25.64
N GLY A 424 -38.22 4.09 -24.45
CA GLY A 424 -37.52 5.37 -24.31
C GLY A 424 -38.46 6.57 -24.24
N GLU A 425 -39.73 6.35 -23.89
CA GLU A 425 -40.76 7.37 -23.70
C GLU A 425 -40.35 8.46 -22.70
N THR A 426 -39.52 8.13 -21.70
CA THR A 426 -38.94 9.08 -20.75
C THR A 426 -38.00 10.11 -21.40
N TRP A 427 -37.42 9.79 -22.56
CA TRP A 427 -36.55 10.66 -23.36
C TRP A 427 -37.30 11.39 -24.48
N THR A 428 -38.35 10.79 -25.05
CA THR A 428 -39.08 11.36 -26.19
C THR A 428 -40.23 12.25 -25.78
N ASP A 429 -40.96 11.86 -24.74
CA ASP A 429 -42.24 12.50 -24.40
C ASP A 429 -42.02 13.69 -23.44
N ARG A 430 -40.78 13.91 -23.01
CA ARG A 430 -40.40 14.81 -21.92
C ARG A 430 -39.09 15.52 -22.22
N PRO A 431 -38.85 16.71 -21.64
CA PRO A 431 -37.59 17.41 -21.86
C PRO A 431 -36.41 16.61 -21.31
N ALA A 432 -35.48 16.26 -22.20
CA ALA A 432 -34.28 15.53 -21.80
C ALA A 432 -33.32 16.39 -20.95
N PHE A 433 -33.32 17.70 -21.14
CA PHE A 433 -32.45 18.65 -20.44
C PHE A 433 -33.30 19.60 -19.59
N LEU A 434 -33.40 19.32 -18.29
CA LEU A 434 -34.11 20.16 -17.32
C LEU A 434 -33.16 21.20 -16.71
N ASN A 435 -33.68 22.37 -16.35
CA ASN A 435 -32.97 23.43 -15.61
C ASN A 435 -31.67 23.95 -16.25
N GLY A 436 -31.47 23.72 -17.56
CA GLY A 436 -30.32 24.20 -18.33
C GLY A 436 -28.96 23.84 -17.70
N PHE A 437 -28.05 24.82 -17.63
CA PHE A 437 -26.73 24.62 -17.00
C PHE A 437 -26.82 24.25 -15.51
N THR A 438 -27.76 24.83 -14.76
CA THR A 438 -27.91 24.51 -13.33
C THR A 438 -28.35 23.06 -13.12
N GLY A 439 -29.19 22.52 -14.00
CA GLY A 439 -29.55 21.09 -13.98
C GLY A 439 -28.33 20.20 -14.22
N PHE A 440 -27.51 20.51 -15.24
CA PHE A 440 -26.23 19.83 -15.47
C PHE A 440 -25.28 19.95 -14.27
N ALA A 441 -25.12 21.16 -13.74
CA ALA A 441 -24.23 21.45 -12.63
C ALA A 441 -24.62 20.68 -11.36
N ASN A 442 -25.91 20.62 -11.04
CA ASN A 442 -26.39 19.84 -9.90
C ASN A 442 -26.17 18.34 -10.10
N CYS A 443 -26.46 17.80 -11.30
CA CYS A 443 -26.13 16.42 -11.64
C CYS A 443 -24.63 16.13 -11.51
N ALA A 444 -23.77 17.06 -11.93
CA ALA A 444 -22.32 16.89 -11.89
C ALA A 444 -21.80 16.86 -10.44
N LEU A 445 -22.31 17.72 -9.55
CA LEU A 445 -21.94 17.72 -8.13
C LEU A 445 -22.41 16.45 -7.40
N LEU A 446 -23.61 15.97 -7.71
CA LEU A 446 -24.16 14.72 -7.19
C LEU A 446 -23.39 13.50 -7.71
N ALA A 447 -23.01 13.51 -8.99
CA ALA A 447 -22.17 12.49 -9.59
C ALA A 447 -20.78 12.45 -8.93
N THR A 448 -20.18 13.61 -8.67
CA THR A 448 -18.88 13.70 -7.97
C THR A 448 -18.96 13.08 -6.57
N TRP A 449 -20.06 13.26 -5.84
CA TRP A 449 -20.22 12.58 -4.56
C TRP A 449 -20.42 11.06 -4.72
N ALA A 450 -21.19 10.63 -5.72
CA ALA A 450 -21.49 9.22 -5.95
C ALA A 450 -20.29 8.39 -6.45
N VAL A 451 -19.41 8.99 -7.27
CA VAL A 451 -18.32 8.28 -7.98
C VAL A 451 -16.93 8.73 -7.48
N GLY A 452 -16.89 9.68 -6.55
CA GLY A 452 -15.72 10.49 -6.22
C GLY A 452 -14.49 9.75 -5.70
N ASP A 453 -14.68 8.61 -5.04
CA ASP A 453 -13.60 7.92 -4.34
C ASP A 453 -12.79 7.01 -5.26
N GLN A 454 -11.58 7.46 -5.58
CA GLN A 454 -10.53 6.65 -6.24
C GLN A 454 -9.21 6.67 -5.46
N VAL A 455 -9.17 7.48 -4.40
CA VAL A 455 -7.97 7.78 -3.63
C VAL A 455 -7.62 6.60 -2.74
N PHE A 456 -8.63 5.87 -2.26
CA PHE A 456 -8.45 4.66 -1.48
C PHE A 456 -7.54 3.64 -2.17
N ILE A 457 -7.71 3.46 -3.49
CA ILE A 457 -6.88 2.55 -4.29
C ILE A 457 -5.41 2.98 -4.26
N GLY A 458 -5.13 4.28 -4.32
CA GLY A 458 -3.76 4.77 -4.23
C GLY A 458 -3.15 4.59 -2.84
N ILE A 459 -3.92 4.79 -1.76
CA ILE A 459 -3.46 4.53 -0.39
C ILE A 459 -3.18 3.04 -0.19
N MET A 460 -4.07 2.17 -0.65
CA MET A 460 -3.84 0.71 -0.66
C MET A 460 -2.64 0.32 -1.53
N GLY A 461 -2.44 1.02 -2.64
CA GLY A 461 -1.31 0.88 -3.54
C GLY A 461 0.03 1.15 -2.88
N GLY A 462 0.11 2.18 -2.04
CA GLY A 462 1.29 2.48 -1.23
C GLY A 462 1.62 1.39 -0.21
N GLU A 463 0.63 0.59 0.19
CA GLU A 463 0.78 -0.55 1.11
C GLU A 463 0.92 -1.91 0.39
N ALA A 464 0.86 -1.94 -0.94
CA ALA A 464 0.90 -3.17 -1.73
C ALA A 464 2.32 -3.77 -1.82
N GLU A 465 2.40 -5.09 -1.94
CA GLU A 465 3.67 -5.83 -2.05
C GLU A 465 4.45 -5.44 -3.31
N SER A 466 3.77 -5.35 -4.46
CA SER A 466 4.32 -4.84 -5.73
C SER A 466 3.43 -3.74 -6.34
N PRO A 467 3.59 -2.47 -5.93
CA PRO A 467 2.86 -1.33 -6.47
C PRO A 467 3.07 -1.17 -7.99
N ARG A 468 4.28 -1.48 -8.49
CA ARG A 468 4.63 -1.39 -9.93
C ARG A 468 3.72 -2.27 -10.78
N PHE A 469 3.37 -3.46 -10.30
CA PHE A 469 2.43 -4.36 -10.97
C PHE A 469 0.97 -4.01 -10.62
N SER A 470 0.64 -4.02 -9.32
CA SER A 470 -0.74 -3.91 -8.84
C SER A 470 -1.39 -2.59 -9.23
N MET A 471 -0.69 -1.46 -9.11
CA MET A 471 -1.23 -0.14 -9.48
C MET A 471 -1.31 0.03 -10.99
N ALA A 472 -0.30 -0.38 -11.74
CA ALA A 472 -0.31 -0.29 -13.20
C ALA A 472 -1.48 -1.09 -13.82
N HIS A 473 -1.83 -2.22 -13.20
CA HIS A 473 -2.97 -3.05 -13.58
C HIS A 473 -4.30 -2.43 -13.14
N ALA A 474 -4.41 -2.03 -11.87
CA ALA A 474 -5.62 -1.41 -11.32
C ALA A 474 -6.04 -0.15 -12.09
N THR A 475 -5.08 0.69 -12.47
CA THR A 475 -5.32 1.93 -13.23
C THR A 475 -6.01 1.71 -14.58
N LYS A 476 -5.85 0.53 -15.19
CA LYS A 476 -6.48 0.22 -16.48
C LYS A 476 -7.85 -0.43 -16.30
N LEU A 477 -7.99 -1.32 -15.32
CA LEU A 477 -9.19 -2.13 -15.15
C LEU A 477 -10.27 -1.46 -14.32
N VAL A 478 -9.89 -0.78 -13.22
CA VAL A 478 -10.86 -0.22 -12.29
C VAL A 478 -11.69 0.89 -12.94
N PRO A 479 -11.10 1.93 -13.57
CA PRO A 479 -11.93 2.96 -14.20
C PRO A 479 -12.82 2.40 -15.30
N PHE A 480 -12.33 1.44 -16.09
CA PHE A 480 -13.15 0.83 -17.14
C PHE A 480 -14.38 0.12 -16.54
N ARG A 481 -14.19 -0.67 -15.48
CA ARG A 481 -15.27 -1.40 -14.81
C ARG A 481 -16.24 -0.47 -14.11
N VAL A 482 -15.73 0.50 -13.33
CA VAL A 482 -16.54 1.50 -12.63
C VAL A 482 -17.34 2.34 -13.63
N ASN A 483 -16.70 2.88 -14.66
CA ASN A 483 -17.37 3.69 -15.68
C ASN A 483 -18.43 2.90 -16.42
N PHE A 484 -18.16 1.65 -16.80
CA PHE A 484 -19.16 0.80 -17.43
C PHE A 484 -20.38 0.59 -16.51
N ILE A 485 -20.12 0.20 -15.27
CA ILE A 485 -21.14 -0.09 -14.26
C ILE A 485 -22.03 1.12 -13.98
N TYR A 486 -21.42 2.29 -13.76
CA TYR A 486 -22.15 3.54 -13.53
C TYR A 486 -22.91 3.98 -14.77
N MET A 487 -22.28 4.04 -15.94
CA MET A 487 -22.94 4.57 -17.14
C MET A 487 -24.13 3.71 -17.58
N PHE A 488 -24.03 2.38 -17.51
CA PHE A 488 -25.18 1.50 -17.80
C PHE A 488 -26.32 1.71 -16.80
N SER A 489 -25.98 1.86 -15.52
CA SER A 489 -26.95 2.16 -14.47
C SER A 489 -27.71 3.46 -14.72
N ILE A 490 -26.98 4.53 -15.06
CA ILE A 490 -27.58 5.82 -15.39
C ILE A 490 -28.48 5.69 -16.62
N VAL A 491 -28.02 5.05 -17.70
CA VAL A 491 -28.83 4.85 -18.90
C VAL A 491 -30.10 4.09 -18.58
N PHE A 492 -30.05 3.00 -17.84
CA PHE A 492 -31.26 2.25 -17.48
C PHE A 492 -32.22 3.05 -16.61
N ILE A 493 -31.72 3.72 -15.57
CA ILE A 493 -32.54 4.61 -14.73
C ILE A 493 -33.29 5.63 -15.58
N THR A 494 -32.58 6.27 -16.52
CA THR A 494 -33.17 7.30 -17.38
C THR A 494 -34.24 6.78 -18.33
N ILE A 495 -34.23 5.49 -18.66
CA ILE A 495 -35.25 4.84 -19.51
C ILE A 495 -36.43 4.36 -18.65
N LEU A 496 -36.16 3.82 -17.46
CA LEU A 496 -37.16 3.18 -16.62
C LEU A 496 -38.01 4.16 -15.83
N VAL A 497 -37.42 5.24 -15.32
CA VAL A 497 -38.10 6.16 -14.41
C VAL A 497 -38.25 7.55 -15.05
N PRO A 498 -39.45 8.13 -15.04
CA PRO A 498 -39.65 9.48 -15.58
C PRO A 498 -39.11 10.58 -14.64
N SER A 499 -38.52 11.63 -15.22
CA SER A 499 -37.87 12.71 -14.44
C SER A 499 -38.79 13.60 -13.61
N ASN A 500 -40.12 13.55 -13.80
CA ASN A 500 -41.07 14.31 -12.99
C ASN A 500 -41.80 13.46 -11.94
N ASP A 501 -41.33 12.22 -11.72
CA ASP A 501 -41.95 11.34 -10.74
C ASP A 501 -41.75 11.92 -9.34
N ASP A 502 -42.86 12.23 -8.67
CA ASP A 502 -42.84 12.86 -7.35
C ASP A 502 -42.09 12.03 -6.30
N ARG A 503 -41.99 10.70 -6.50
CA ARG A 503 -41.25 9.79 -5.61
C ARG A 503 -39.75 10.04 -5.64
N LEU A 504 -39.22 10.59 -6.74
CA LEU A 504 -37.78 10.95 -6.84
C LEU A 504 -37.39 12.05 -5.83
N LEU A 505 -38.36 12.86 -5.41
CA LEU A 505 -38.16 14.01 -4.52
C LEU A 505 -38.85 13.87 -3.16
N SER A 506 -39.65 12.82 -2.92
CA SER A 506 -40.53 12.67 -1.76
C SER A 506 -39.82 12.37 -0.42
N GLY A 507 -38.56 12.79 -0.27
CA GLY A 507 -37.74 12.57 0.91
C GLY A 507 -36.74 11.44 0.71
N SER A 508 -35.48 11.73 1.04
CA SER A 508 -34.32 10.84 0.98
C SER A 508 -34.68 9.46 1.52
N GLY A 509 -34.71 8.40 0.69
CA GLY A 509 -35.04 7.04 1.10
C GLY A 509 -35.04 6.00 -0.01
N VAL A 510 -35.23 4.72 0.34
CA VAL A 510 -35.31 3.59 -0.63
C VAL A 510 -36.42 3.77 -1.65
N ALA A 511 -37.57 4.31 -1.23
CA ALA A 511 -38.69 4.59 -2.13
C ALA A 511 -38.39 5.70 -3.15
N ALA A 512 -37.36 6.52 -2.90
CA ALA A 512 -36.89 7.55 -3.83
C ALA A 512 -35.77 7.05 -4.77
N SER A 513 -35.24 5.84 -4.53
CA SER A 513 -34.24 5.27 -5.42
C SER A 513 -34.90 4.89 -6.76
N PRO A 514 -34.37 5.38 -7.90
CA PRO A 514 -34.97 5.06 -9.20
C PRO A 514 -35.03 3.56 -9.49
N PHE A 515 -34.07 2.79 -9.01
CA PHE A 515 -34.09 1.33 -9.16
C PHE A 515 -35.25 0.68 -8.42
N VAL A 516 -35.57 1.17 -7.23
CA VAL A 516 -36.68 0.65 -6.43
C VAL A 516 -38.01 1.09 -7.04
N ILE A 517 -38.10 2.34 -7.49
CA ILE A 517 -39.26 2.88 -8.20
C ILE A 517 -39.59 2.01 -9.42
N ALA A 518 -38.60 1.74 -10.28
CA ALA A 518 -38.78 0.92 -11.47
C ALA A 518 -39.29 -0.49 -11.15
N VAL A 519 -38.80 -1.11 -10.08
CA VAL A 519 -39.22 -2.45 -9.64
C VAL A 519 -40.64 -2.46 -9.07
N GLN A 520 -41.00 -1.41 -8.32
CA GLN A 520 -42.34 -1.22 -7.79
C GLN A 520 -43.35 -1.01 -8.93
N ASP A 521 -42.99 -0.19 -9.93
CA ASP A 521 -43.83 0.06 -11.11
C ASP A 521 -43.99 -1.20 -11.97
N ALA A 522 -42.96 -2.04 -12.03
CA ALA A 522 -43.04 -3.35 -12.65
C ALA A 522 -43.94 -4.35 -11.89
N GLY A 523 -44.27 -4.08 -10.62
CA GLY A 523 -45.12 -4.92 -9.79
C GLY A 523 -44.42 -6.13 -9.17
N ILE A 524 -43.10 -6.09 -8.98
CA ILE A 524 -42.33 -7.21 -8.42
C ILE A 524 -42.19 -7.03 -6.88
N PRO A 525 -42.89 -7.83 -6.05
CA PRO A 525 -43.08 -7.49 -4.63
C PRO A 525 -41.85 -7.73 -3.74
N VAL A 526 -41.03 -8.74 -4.02
CA VAL A 526 -39.93 -9.16 -3.11
C VAL A 526 -38.65 -8.35 -3.33
N VAL A 527 -38.40 -7.93 -4.57
CA VAL A 527 -37.13 -7.32 -4.96
C VAL A 527 -36.82 -6.02 -4.22
N PRO A 528 -37.77 -5.09 -3.97
CA PRO A 528 -37.49 -3.87 -3.21
C PRO A 528 -36.89 -4.15 -1.82
N SER A 529 -37.36 -5.19 -1.12
CA SER A 529 -36.80 -5.60 0.18
C SER A 529 -35.38 -6.15 0.07
N ILE A 530 -35.08 -6.91 -1.00
CA ILE A 530 -33.72 -7.41 -1.26
C ILE A 530 -32.76 -6.24 -1.54
N LEU A 531 -33.19 -5.29 -2.37
CA LEU A 531 -32.39 -4.09 -2.68
C LEU A 531 -32.12 -3.28 -1.41
N ASN A 532 -33.15 -3.08 -0.57
CA ASN A 532 -33.00 -2.36 0.69
C ASN A 532 -32.01 -3.04 1.65
N ALA A 533 -32.11 -4.36 1.82
CA ALA A 533 -31.19 -5.10 2.68
C ALA A 533 -29.75 -5.05 2.18
N GLY A 534 -29.53 -5.17 0.86
CA GLY A 534 -28.22 -5.02 0.24
C GLY A 534 -27.64 -3.61 0.41
N MET A 535 -28.48 -2.57 0.26
CA MET A 535 -28.08 -1.18 0.48
C MET A 535 -27.66 -0.93 1.94
N ILE A 536 -28.33 -1.54 2.94
CA ILE A 536 -27.91 -1.45 4.34
C ILE A 536 -26.47 -1.96 4.53
N CYS A 537 -26.12 -3.09 3.91
CA CYS A 537 -24.75 -3.59 3.95
C CYS A 537 -23.77 -2.59 3.28
N GLY A 538 -24.19 -1.94 2.20
CA GLY A 538 -23.40 -0.94 1.50
C GLY A 538 -23.12 0.32 2.34
N VAL A 539 -24.14 0.88 3.00
CA VAL A 539 -23.97 2.10 3.82
C VAL A 539 -23.11 1.85 5.06
N LEU A 540 -23.23 0.67 5.68
CA LEU A 540 -22.38 0.25 6.80
C LEU A 540 -20.92 0.10 6.36
N ALA A 541 -20.70 -0.47 5.17
CA ALA A 541 -19.37 -0.63 4.60
C ALA A 541 -18.70 0.72 4.36
N ILE A 542 -19.36 1.62 3.63
CA ILE A 542 -18.80 2.94 3.32
C ILE A 542 -18.54 3.78 4.56
N SER A 543 -19.36 3.62 5.60
CA SER A 543 -19.09 4.34 6.85
C SER A 543 -17.91 3.79 7.62
N ALA A 544 -17.71 2.47 7.61
CA ALA A 544 -16.49 1.89 8.14
C ALA A 544 -15.29 2.38 7.32
N GLU A 545 -15.36 2.34 5.99
CA GLU A 545 -14.35 2.87 5.08
C GLU A 545 -14.03 4.35 5.34
N GLY A 546 -15.04 5.19 5.55
CA GLY A 546 -14.85 6.61 5.84
C GLY A 546 -14.11 6.87 7.17
N ILE A 547 -14.42 6.12 8.22
CA ILE A 547 -13.66 6.17 9.49
C ILE A 547 -12.23 5.65 9.28
N TYR A 548 -12.10 4.57 8.49
CA TYR A 548 -10.81 4.00 8.14
C TYR A 548 -9.93 5.04 7.45
N LEU A 549 -10.38 5.61 6.33
CA LEU A 549 -9.65 6.57 5.51
C LEU A 549 -9.32 7.86 6.26
N SER A 550 -10.30 8.47 6.89
CA SER A 550 -10.12 9.72 7.65
C SER A 550 -9.02 9.60 8.71
N SER A 551 -8.98 8.48 9.44
CA SER A 551 -7.96 8.27 10.46
C SER A 551 -6.55 8.06 9.89
N ARG A 552 -6.42 7.45 8.71
CA ARG A 552 -5.11 7.34 8.02
C ARG A 552 -4.66 8.69 7.49
N VAL A 553 -5.56 9.42 6.83
CA VAL A 553 -5.28 10.78 6.32
C VAL A 553 -4.81 11.70 7.45
N MET A 554 -5.49 11.68 8.60
CA MET A 554 -5.08 12.43 9.78
C MET A 554 -3.70 12.00 10.30
N ARG A 555 -3.41 10.69 10.34
CA ARG A 555 -2.09 10.16 10.72
C ARG A 555 -1.01 10.59 9.72
N THR A 556 -1.28 10.55 8.43
CA THR A 556 -0.37 11.01 7.36
C THR A 556 -0.02 12.46 7.56
N MET A 557 -1.02 13.33 7.74
CA MET A 557 -0.78 14.74 8.03
C MET A 557 0.05 14.93 9.31
N ALA A 558 -0.16 14.10 10.33
CA ALA A 558 0.58 14.17 11.59
C ALA A 558 2.04 13.75 11.44
N HIS A 559 2.31 12.73 10.62
CA HIS A 559 3.65 12.29 10.27
C HIS A 559 4.43 13.35 9.49
N GLN A 560 3.77 14.03 8.56
CA GLN A 560 4.34 15.18 7.84
C GLN A 560 4.43 16.45 8.71
N ARG A 561 4.06 16.38 9.99
CA ARG A 561 3.99 17.51 10.94
C ARG A 561 3.11 18.67 10.44
N LEU A 562 2.12 18.36 9.61
CA LEU A 562 1.08 19.30 9.18
C LEU A 562 0.02 19.50 10.27
N VAL A 563 -0.14 18.49 11.14
CA VAL A 563 -0.94 18.54 12.37
C VAL A 563 -0.11 17.98 13.54
N PRO A 564 -0.53 18.13 14.81
CA PRO A 564 0.27 17.70 15.95
C PRO A 564 0.71 16.23 15.88
N GLU A 565 2.02 15.98 16.08
CA GLU A 565 2.67 14.67 15.94
C GLU A 565 2.08 13.59 16.86
N ILE A 566 1.44 13.97 17.97
CA ILE A 566 0.74 13.02 18.86
C ILE A 566 -0.30 12.17 18.12
N LEU A 567 -0.88 12.70 17.03
CA LEU A 567 -1.86 12.03 16.19
C LEU A 567 -1.25 10.96 15.29
N ALA A 568 0.08 10.95 15.09
CA ALA A 568 0.80 9.96 14.29
C ALA A 568 0.94 8.60 15.01
N LYS A 569 0.80 8.57 16.34
CA LYS A 569 1.05 7.39 17.17
C LYS A 569 0.14 6.21 16.84
N VAL A 570 0.75 5.05 16.63
CA VAL A 570 0.09 3.76 16.34
C VAL A 570 0.24 2.82 17.54
N ASP A 571 -0.76 1.98 17.78
CA ASP A 571 -0.66 0.91 18.79
C ASP A 571 0.06 -0.34 18.27
N SER A 572 0.37 -1.29 19.16
CA SER A 572 1.01 -2.57 18.82
C SER A 572 0.20 -3.47 17.86
N ARG A 573 -1.03 -3.09 17.50
CA ARG A 573 -1.88 -3.79 16.54
C ARG A 573 -1.98 -3.04 15.21
N GLY A 574 -1.24 -1.95 15.02
CA GLY A 574 -1.23 -1.16 13.79
C GLY A 574 -2.38 -0.13 13.70
N ARG A 575 -2.99 0.28 14.82
CA ARG A 575 -4.13 1.22 14.83
C ARG A 575 -3.75 2.63 15.27
N PRO A 576 -4.08 3.69 14.51
CA PRO A 576 -3.80 5.07 14.89
C PRO A 576 -4.87 5.58 15.87
N ARG A 577 -4.75 5.22 17.15
CA ARG A 577 -5.85 5.38 18.15
C ARG A 577 -6.31 6.83 18.32
N TRP A 578 -5.39 7.79 18.38
CA TRP A 578 -5.77 9.20 18.56
C TRP A 578 -6.49 9.77 17.35
N ALA A 579 -5.97 9.51 16.14
CA ALA A 579 -6.63 9.90 14.90
C ALA A 579 -8.01 9.24 14.75
N LEU A 580 -8.13 7.94 15.10
CA LEU A 580 -9.40 7.21 15.13
C LEU A 580 -10.41 7.83 16.10
N VAL A 581 -10.01 8.14 17.34
CA VAL A 581 -10.89 8.73 18.35
C VAL A 581 -11.40 10.10 17.91
N ILE A 582 -10.52 10.98 17.43
CA ILE A 582 -10.92 12.32 16.96
C ILE A 582 -11.89 12.23 15.78
N THR A 583 -11.55 11.38 14.80
CA THR A 583 -12.41 11.12 13.63
C THR A 583 -13.76 10.58 14.07
N SER A 584 -13.78 9.60 14.97
CA SER A 584 -15.01 8.96 15.45
C SER A 584 -15.90 9.94 16.21
N VAL A 585 -15.33 10.75 17.11
CA VAL A 585 -16.08 11.79 17.84
C VAL A 585 -16.67 12.80 16.87
N PHE A 586 -15.89 13.24 15.87
CA PHE A 586 -16.36 14.19 14.89
C PHE A 586 -17.47 13.62 14.00
N SER A 587 -17.30 12.40 13.48
CA SER A 587 -18.34 11.68 12.73
C SER A 587 -19.61 11.48 13.54
N VAL A 588 -19.51 11.10 14.82
CA VAL A 588 -20.66 10.97 15.73
C VAL A 588 -21.40 12.31 15.83
N ILE A 589 -20.69 13.41 16.09
CA ILE A 589 -21.30 14.75 16.17
C ILE A 589 -22.05 15.07 14.88
N LEU A 590 -21.40 14.92 13.72
CA LEU A 590 -22.02 15.19 12.42
C LEU A 590 -23.24 14.29 12.15
N SER A 591 -23.19 13.01 12.49
CA SER A 591 -24.32 12.08 12.34
C SER A 591 -25.54 12.50 13.19
N TYR A 592 -25.33 13.00 14.40
CA TYR A 592 -26.43 13.45 15.27
C TYR A 592 -27.04 14.79 14.84
N ILE A 593 -26.28 15.67 14.17
CA ILE A 593 -26.81 16.93 13.63
C ILE A 593 -27.95 16.67 12.63
N GLN A 594 -27.93 15.51 11.94
CA GLN A 594 -28.99 15.10 11.01
C GLN A 594 -30.36 14.90 11.69
N LEU A 595 -30.42 14.72 13.01
CA LEU A 595 -31.67 14.56 13.74
C LEU A 595 -32.39 15.89 14.03
N ALA A 596 -31.77 17.02 13.69
CA ALA A 596 -32.41 18.33 13.82
C ALA A 596 -33.66 18.44 12.92
N SER A 597 -34.50 19.47 13.15
CA SER A 597 -35.78 19.70 12.46
C SER A 597 -35.69 19.98 10.94
N GLY A 598 -34.55 19.71 10.31
CA GLY A 598 -34.28 19.86 8.88
C GLY A 598 -33.29 18.80 8.36
N GLY A 599 -33.42 17.54 8.80
CA GLY A 599 -32.44 16.47 8.49
C GLY A 599 -32.09 16.31 7.00
N VAL A 600 -33.06 16.44 6.08
CA VAL A 600 -32.81 16.40 4.62
C VAL A 600 -31.95 17.60 4.16
N THR A 601 -32.18 18.79 4.75
CA THR A 601 -31.33 19.94 4.50
C THR A 601 -29.91 19.64 4.97
N VAL A 602 -29.72 19.19 6.21
CA VAL A 602 -28.39 18.83 6.74
C VAL A 602 -27.68 17.81 5.85
N LEU A 603 -28.38 16.78 5.39
CA LEU A 603 -27.85 15.78 4.47
C LEU A 603 -27.32 16.42 3.18
N ASN A 604 -28.08 17.32 2.56
CA ASN A 604 -27.65 18.01 1.35
C ASN A 604 -26.41 18.90 1.58
N TRP A 605 -26.28 19.50 2.77
CA TRP A 605 -25.07 20.25 3.15
C TRP A 605 -23.85 19.31 3.28
N LEU A 606 -24.02 18.14 3.89
CA LEU A 606 -22.94 17.15 4.01
C LEU A 606 -22.50 16.65 2.64
N ILE A 607 -23.44 16.33 1.75
CA ILE A 607 -23.16 15.94 0.36
C ILE A 607 -22.37 17.05 -0.35
N ALA A 608 -22.80 18.31 -0.24
CA ALA A 608 -22.12 19.44 -0.88
C ALA A 608 -20.68 19.64 -0.36
N ILE A 609 -20.45 19.48 0.95
CA ILE A 609 -19.12 19.55 1.55
C ILE A 609 -18.22 18.43 1.00
N SER A 610 -18.72 17.19 0.94
CA SER A 610 -17.96 16.06 0.41
C SER A 610 -17.66 16.23 -1.09
N SER A 611 -18.65 16.65 -1.90
CA SER A 611 -18.43 16.96 -3.33
C SER A 611 -17.35 18.02 -3.52
N ALA A 612 -17.42 19.13 -2.77
CA ALA A 612 -16.45 20.21 -2.81
C ALA A 612 -15.03 19.74 -2.50
N SER A 613 -14.92 18.84 -1.51
CA SER A 613 -13.65 18.26 -1.12
C SER A 613 -13.04 17.39 -2.23
N PHE A 614 -13.84 16.50 -2.82
CA PHE A 614 -13.36 15.60 -3.87
C PHE A 614 -12.84 16.35 -5.10
N PHE A 615 -13.61 17.27 -5.69
CA PHE A 615 -13.12 17.96 -6.89
C PHE A 615 -11.99 18.95 -6.59
N THR A 616 -11.89 19.45 -5.34
CA THR A 616 -10.73 20.25 -4.91
C THR A 616 -9.48 19.37 -4.86
N ASN A 617 -9.57 18.18 -4.27
CA ASN A 617 -8.47 17.22 -4.21
C ASN A 617 -8.07 16.72 -5.61
N TRP A 618 -9.02 16.54 -6.51
CA TRP A 618 -8.75 16.22 -7.92
C TRP A 618 -7.90 17.30 -8.61
N GLY A 619 -8.23 18.58 -8.38
CA GLY A 619 -7.42 19.70 -8.84
C GLY A 619 -6.01 19.68 -8.25
N ILE A 620 -5.87 19.38 -6.96
CA ILE A 620 -4.57 19.26 -6.28
C ILE A 620 -3.76 18.09 -6.86
N ILE A 621 -4.37 16.93 -7.09
CA ILE A 621 -3.73 15.76 -7.69
C ILE A 621 -3.22 16.08 -9.09
N ALA A 622 -4.06 16.68 -9.94
CA ALA A 622 -3.69 17.09 -11.29
C ALA A 622 -2.52 18.07 -11.29
N PHE A 623 -2.57 19.08 -10.40
CA PHE A 623 -1.51 20.07 -10.29
C PHE A 623 -0.21 19.46 -9.77
N THR A 624 -0.28 18.60 -8.75
CA THR A 624 0.87 17.91 -8.18
C THR A 624 1.54 17.01 -9.20
N ASN A 625 0.76 16.25 -9.98
CA ASN A 625 1.26 15.42 -11.07
C ASN A 625 1.94 16.26 -12.18
N TRP A 626 1.40 17.45 -12.49
CA TRP A 626 2.08 18.39 -13.39
C TRP A 626 3.43 18.89 -12.84
N ARG A 627 3.47 19.21 -11.55
CA ARG A 627 4.66 19.68 -10.84
C ARG A 627 5.73 18.59 -10.72
N PHE A 628 5.32 17.35 -10.52
CA PHE A 628 6.17 16.17 -10.56
C PHE A 628 6.94 16.05 -11.88
N HIS A 629 6.23 16.08 -13.01
CA HIS A 629 6.87 16.07 -14.34
C HIS A 629 7.78 17.27 -14.58
N CYS A 630 7.39 18.45 -14.08
CA CYS A 630 8.27 19.63 -14.14
C CYS A 630 9.58 19.41 -13.36
N ALA A 631 9.54 18.73 -12.21
CA ALA A 631 10.70 18.42 -11.41
C ALA A 631 11.63 17.42 -12.11
N LEU A 632 11.07 16.31 -12.61
CA LEU A 632 11.82 15.32 -13.39
C LEU A 632 12.50 15.95 -14.61
N LYS A 633 11.78 16.79 -15.36
CA LYS A 633 12.31 17.49 -16.53
C LYS A 633 13.42 18.49 -16.16
N ALA A 634 13.24 19.26 -15.08
CA ALA A 634 14.23 20.22 -14.62
C ALA A 634 15.54 19.56 -14.17
N GLN A 635 15.44 18.35 -13.60
CA GLN A 635 16.56 17.56 -13.09
C GLN A 635 17.13 16.57 -14.12
N LYS A 636 16.52 16.48 -15.31
CA LYS A 636 16.88 15.51 -16.37
C LYS A 636 16.83 14.04 -15.89
N ASP A 637 15.85 13.74 -15.06
CA ASP A 637 15.63 12.41 -14.52
C ASP A 637 15.18 11.44 -15.62
N LYS A 638 15.62 10.18 -15.50
CA LYS A 638 15.37 9.09 -16.47
C LYS A 638 14.23 8.16 -16.06
N LEU A 639 13.44 8.48 -15.04
CA LEU A 639 12.37 7.64 -14.46
C LEU A 639 11.53 6.88 -15.50
N PHE A 640 10.98 7.58 -16.49
CA PHE A 640 10.09 6.94 -17.49
C PHE A 640 10.85 6.13 -18.56
N SER A 641 12.18 6.26 -18.61
CA SER A 641 13.05 5.47 -19.49
C SER A 641 13.67 4.24 -18.80
N GLU A 642 13.41 4.04 -17.51
CA GLU A 642 13.81 2.84 -16.79
C GLU A 642 13.02 1.61 -17.26
N THR A 643 13.58 0.42 -17.06
CA THR A 643 12.88 -0.85 -17.30
C THR A 643 11.58 -0.87 -16.48
N TYR A 644 10.46 -1.08 -17.16
CA TYR A 644 9.11 -1.00 -16.57
C TYR A 644 8.78 0.35 -15.92
N GLY A 645 9.42 1.44 -16.36
CA GLY A 645 8.98 2.80 -16.07
C GLY A 645 7.53 2.98 -16.53
N TRP A 646 6.68 3.51 -15.65
CA TRP A 646 5.26 3.68 -15.93
C TRP A 646 4.92 5.16 -16.00
N GLU A 647 4.45 5.60 -17.16
CA GLU A 647 3.95 6.94 -17.41
C GLU A 647 2.42 6.87 -17.59
N SER A 648 1.71 7.90 -17.14
CA SER A 648 0.27 8.05 -17.29
C SER A 648 -0.14 7.84 -18.74
N THR A 649 -1.17 7.02 -18.97
CA THR A 649 -1.69 6.76 -20.31
C THR A 649 -2.22 8.09 -20.89
N PHE A 650 -1.62 8.52 -22.01
CA PHE A 650 -1.87 9.83 -22.64
C PHE A 650 -1.36 11.05 -21.85
N TRP A 651 -0.19 10.99 -21.21
CA TRP A 651 0.47 12.21 -20.73
C TRP A 651 0.62 13.27 -21.87
N PRO A 652 0.34 14.58 -21.63
CA PRO A 652 -0.14 15.22 -20.41
C PRO A 652 -1.68 15.37 -20.33
N SER A 653 -2.43 14.71 -21.20
CA SER A 653 -3.88 14.91 -21.33
C SER A 653 -4.68 14.47 -20.11
N ALA A 654 -4.27 13.41 -19.39
CA ALA A 654 -4.97 12.94 -18.19
C ALA A 654 -5.01 14.01 -17.07
N PRO A 655 -3.87 14.53 -16.55
CA PRO A 655 -3.89 15.59 -15.53
C PRO A 655 -4.49 16.90 -16.06
N ALA A 656 -4.32 17.22 -17.34
CA ALA A 656 -4.96 18.41 -17.94
C ALA A 656 -6.49 18.29 -17.96
N TRP A 657 -7.02 17.13 -18.34
CA TRP A 657 -8.45 16.83 -18.31
C TRP A 657 -9.00 16.86 -16.88
N LEU A 658 -8.27 16.26 -15.94
CA LEU A 658 -8.65 16.27 -14.53
C LEU A 658 -8.74 17.70 -13.96
N MET A 659 -7.75 18.54 -14.29
CA MET A 659 -7.77 19.96 -13.92
C MET A 659 -8.97 20.69 -14.55
N LEU A 660 -9.23 20.46 -15.84
CA LEU A 660 -10.36 21.08 -16.54
C LEU A 660 -11.70 20.69 -15.91
N VAL A 661 -11.92 19.40 -15.62
CA VAL A 661 -13.15 18.94 -14.96
C VAL A 661 -13.25 19.48 -13.54
N SER A 662 -12.16 19.57 -12.79
CA SER A 662 -12.15 20.16 -11.45
C SER A 662 -12.56 21.64 -11.47
N LEU A 663 -12.07 22.41 -12.45
CA LEU A 663 -12.48 23.79 -12.68
C LEU A 663 -13.93 23.91 -13.15
N MET A 664 -14.40 22.98 -13.99
CA MET A 664 -15.81 22.90 -14.41
C MET A 664 -16.72 22.61 -13.21
N LEU A 665 -16.33 21.70 -12.31
CA LEU A 665 -17.07 21.38 -11.09
C LEU A 665 -17.09 22.55 -10.10
N LEU A 666 -15.99 23.31 -10.00
CA LEU A 666 -15.96 24.57 -9.27
C LEU A 666 -16.95 25.58 -9.87
N ALA A 667 -16.98 25.72 -11.20
CA ALA A 667 -17.95 26.58 -11.88
C ALA A 667 -19.40 26.10 -11.69
N CYS A 668 -19.63 24.78 -11.67
CA CYS A 668 -20.93 24.18 -11.37
C CYS A 668 -21.36 24.51 -9.92
N CYS A 669 -20.45 24.38 -8.96
CA CYS A 669 -20.68 24.71 -7.55
C CYS A 669 -21.09 26.18 -7.36
N VAL A 670 -20.31 27.11 -7.94
CA VAL A 670 -20.62 28.55 -7.89
C VAL A 670 -21.89 28.88 -8.69
N GLY A 671 -22.10 28.21 -9.83
CA GLY A 671 -23.31 28.39 -10.64
C GLY A 671 -24.58 28.01 -9.89
N CYS A 672 -24.60 26.85 -9.24
CA CYS A 672 -25.70 26.39 -8.41
C CYS A 672 -25.92 27.26 -7.16
N SER A 673 -24.87 27.86 -6.61
CA SER A 673 -24.97 28.73 -5.43
C SER A 673 -25.62 30.08 -5.75
N VAL A 674 -25.40 30.61 -6.97
CA VAL A 674 -25.97 31.89 -7.43
C VAL A 674 -27.36 31.70 -8.05
N LYS A 675 -27.51 30.68 -8.89
CA LYS A 675 -28.78 30.33 -9.53
C LYS A 675 -29.08 28.86 -9.25
N PRO A 676 -29.72 28.54 -8.10
CA PRO A 676 -30.14 27.17 -7.80
C PRO A 676 -31.21 26.69 -8.78
N VAL A 677 -31.45 25.37 -8.79
CA VAL A 677 -32.38 24.68 -9.69
C VAL A 677 -33.80 25.30 -9.58
N ASP A 678 -34.56 25.36 -10.68
CA ASP A 678 -35.82 26.11 -10.77
C ASP A 678 -36.78 25.75 -9.62
N GLY A 679 -37.31 26.78 -8.95
CA GLY A 679 -38.15 26.67 -7.73
C GLY A 679 -37.48 27.21 -6.47
N LEU A 680 -36.15 27.34 -6.46
CA LEU A 680 -35.39 27.97 -5.38
C LEU A 680 -34.99 29.41 -5.75
N THR A 681 -35.16 30.35 -4.83
CA THR A 681 -34.64 31.72 -4.98
C THR A 681 -33.19 31.79 -4.49
N PHE A 682 -32.45 32.80 -4.93
CA PHE A 682 -31.15 33.10 -4.33
C PHE A 682 -31.36 33.48 -2.86
N THR A 683 -30.85 32.63 -1.97
CA THR A 683 -30.87 32.84 -0.52
C THR A 683 -29.45 32.66 0.02
N ALA A 684 -29.15 33.29 1.16
CA ALA A 684 -27.88 33.07 1.84
C ALA A 684 -27.69 31.59 2.22
N GLU A 685 -28.78 30.89 2.55
CA GLU A 685 -28.78 29.46 2.85
C GLU A 685 -28.34 28.63 1.64
N ASN A 686 -28.96 28.81 0.47
CA ASN A 686 -28.60 28.07 -0.75
C ASN A 686 -27.16 28.38 -1.19
N PHE A 687 -26.76 29.66 -1.10
CA PHE A 687 -25.40 30.06 -1.44
C PHE A 687 -24.36 29.35 -0.56
N LEU A 688 -24.59 29.34 0.75
CA LEU A 688 -23.69 28.70 1.71
C LEU A 688 -23.77 27.17 1.62
N GLN A 689 -24.93 26.57 1.35
CA GLN A 689 -25.07 25.12 1.20
C GLN A 689 -24.11 24.58 0.15
N TYR A 690 -24.05 25.22 -1.03
CA TYR A 690 -23.14 24.79 -2.09
C TYR A 690 -21.67 25.18 -1.81
N THR A 691 -21.41 26.34 -1.20
CA THR A 691 -20.04 26.90 -1.12
C THR A 691 -19.32 26.71 0.21
N LEU A 692 -19.99 26.30 1.30
CA LEU A 692 -19.39 26.21 2.63
C LEU A 692 -18.15 25.33 2.65
N GLY A 693 -18.21 24.15 2.02
CA GLY A 693 -17.07 23.25 1.91
C GLY A 693 -15.85 23.92 1.30
N LEU A 694 -16.04 24.67 0.19
CA LEU A 694 -14.97 25.42 -0.46
C LEU A 694 -14.38 26.49 0.45
N TRP A 695 -15.22 27.27 1.14
CA TRP A 695 -14.75 28.32 2.04
C TRP A 695 -13.97 27.76 3.23
N VAL A 696 -14.44 26.65 3.80
CA VAL A 696 -13.77 25.98 4.92
C VAL A 696 -12.42 25.42 4.48
N ILE A 697 -12.37 24.70 3.36
CA ILE A 697 -11.12 24.12 2.84
C ILE A 697 -10.12 25.22 2.45
N ALA A 698 -10.55 26.17 1.61
CA ALA A 698 -9.69 27.25 1.16
C ALA A 698 -9.25 28.15 2.32
N GLY A 699 -10.16 28.45 3.25
CA GLY A 699 -9.89 29.27 4.44
C GLY A 699 -8.87 28.61 5.36
N CYS A 700 -9.04 27.32 5.68
CA CYS A 700 -8.09 26.57 6.50
C CYS A 700 -6.72 26.44 5.81
N SER A 701 -6.70 26.15 4.51
CA SER A 701 -5.45 26.03 3.73
C SER A 701 -4.71 27.36 3.64
N LEU A 702 -5.43 28.46 3.41
CA LEU A 702 -4.85 29.80 3.35
C LEU A 702 -4.38 30.27 4.73
N ALA A 703 -5.15 30.01 5.78
CA ALA A 703 -4.74 30.30 7.15
C ALA A 703 -3.44 29.56 7.48
N TYR A 704 -3.35 28.28 7.15
CA TYR A 704 -2.13 27.48 7.30
C TYR A 704 -0.96 28.10 6.53
N LYS A 705 -1.17 28.48 5.26
CA LYS A 705 -0.16 29.15 4.44
C LYS A 705 0.36 30.45 5.06
N VAL A 706 -0.54 31.28 5.58
CA VAL A 706 -0.21 32.60 6.15
C VAL A 706 0.48 32.47 7.52
N ILE A 707 0.01 31.55 8.36
CA ILE A 707 0.55 31.31 9.71
C ILE A 707 1.94 30.69 9.61
N PHE A 708 2.10 29.62 8.83
CA PHE A 708 3.34 28.84 8.76
C PHE A 708 4.29 29.30 7.65
N ARG A 709 3.86 30.20 6.77
CA ARG A 709 4.66 30.80 5.68
C ARG A 709 5.42 29.76 4.87
N THR A 710 4.73 28.68 4.51
CA THR A 710 5.36 27.55 3.81
C THR A 710 5.96 27.99 2.47
N PRO A 711 7.10 27.44 2.04
CA PRO A 711 7.67 27.76 0.73
C PRO A 711 7.03 26.93 -0.38
N TRP A 712 6.97 27.49 -1.58
CA TRP A 712 6.76 26.70 -2.80
C TRP A 712 8.02 25.90 -3.12
N ARG A 713 7.87 24.64 -3.52
CA ARG A 713 9.00 23.77 -3.89
C ARG A 713 9.53 24.17 -5.28
N ASP A 714 10.85 24.36 -5.44
CA ASP A 714 11.45 24.60 -6.76
C ASP A 714 11.60 23.25 -7.49
N PRO A 715 11.08 23.07 -8.72
CA PRO A 715 11.25 21.82 -9.48
C PRO A 715 12.71 21.39 -9.65
N LYS A 716 13.68 22.32 -9.65
CA LYS A 716 15.11 22.00 -9.79
C LYS A 716 15.70 21.33 -8.57
N THR A 717 15.12 21.56 -7.38
CA THR A 717 15.64 21.06 -6.09
C THR A 717 14.62 20.20 -5.36
N ALA A 718 13.42 20.01 -5.91
CA ALA A 718 12.39 19.17 -5.32
C ALA A 718 12.87 17.71 -5.30
N ASP A 719 12.48 16.97 -4.27
CA ASP A 719 12.96 15.60 -4.07
C ASP A 719 12.35 14.63 -5.10
N CYS A 720 13.20 14.03 -5.92
CA CYS A 720 12.87 13.02 -6.93
C CYS A 720 13.62 11.69 -6.69
N ILE A 721 14.24 11.52 -5.52
CA ILE A 721 15.14 10.39 -5.24
C ILE A 721 14.67 9.62 -4.00
N THR A 722 14.33 10.30 -2.91
CA THR A 722 14.02 9.66 -1.64
C THR A 722 12.75 8.81 -1.74
N GLY A 723 12.81 7.56 -1.25
CA GLY A 723 11.68 6.63 -1.28
C GLY A 723 11.28 6.19 -2.70
N ARG A 724 12.12 6.44 -3.71
CA ARG A 724 11.93 5.92 -5.07
C ARG A 724 12.15 4.41 -5.06
N ARG A 725 11.17 3.67 -5.57
CA ARG A 725 11.28 2.21 -5.69
C ARG A 725 11.89 1.84 -7.03
N THR A 726 13.11 1.29 -6.99
CA THR A 726 13.73 0.58 -8.12
C THR A 726 13.26 -0.88 -8.11
N LEU A 727 13.27 -1.52 -9.28
CA LEU A 727 12.90 -2.94 -9.39
C LEU A 727 14.12 -3.82 -9.17
N GLY A 728 13.97 -4.86 -8.36
CA GLY A 728 14.96 -5.93 -8.25
C GLY A 728 14.99 -6.82 -9.50
N ALA A 729 16.08 -7.59 -9.68
CA ALA A 729 16.21 -8.52 -10.82
C ALA A 729 15.09 -9.57 -10.86
N GLU A 730 14.67 -10.07 -9.69
CA GLU A 730 13.56 -11.02 -9.57
C GLU A 730 12.21 -10.41 -10.00
N GLU A 731 11.93 -9.16 -9.58
CA GLU A 731 10.70 -8.47 -9.99
C GLU A 731 10.69 -8.18 -11.50
N ILE A 732 11.84 -7.83 -12.08
CA ILE A 732 11.99 -7.65 -13.53
C ILE A 732 11.67 -8.96 -14.25
N MET A 733 12.21 -10.09 -13.79
CA MET A 733 11.95 -11.41 -14.36
C MET A 733 10.48 -11.81 -14.26
N VAL A 734 9.82 -11.54 -13.13
CA VAL A 734 8.37 -11.77 -12.96
C VAL A 734 7.56 -10.91 -13.94
N LEU A 735 7.93 -9.64 -14.11
CA LEU A 735 7.28 -8.74 -15.05
C LEU A 735 7.53 -9.18 -16.50
N ASP A 736 8.75 -9.59 -16.86
CA ASP A 736 9.10 -10.13 -18.19
C ASP A 736 8.20 -11.32 -18.52
N CYS A 737 8.14 -12.32 -17.63
CA CYS A 737 7.26 -13.48 -17.79
C CYS A 737 5.78 -13.09 -17.94
N TYR A 738 5.29 -12.12 -17.16
CA TYR A 738 3.92 -11.65 -17.27
C TYR A 738 3.65 -10.92 -18.60
N TYR A 739 4.59 -10.07 -19.05
CA TYR A 739 4.46 -9.30 -20.29
C TYR A 739 4.77 -10.10 -21.56
N GLU A 740 5.33 -11.30 -21.45
CA GLU A 740 5.48 -12.24 -22.57
C GLU A 740 4.17 -13.00 -22.87
N GLN A 741 3.32 -13.22 -21.86
CA GLN A 741 2.05 -13.93 -22.05
C GLN A 741 1.12 -13.22 -23.05
N PRO A 742 0.28 -13.92 -23.81
CA PRO A 742 -0.74 -13.27 -24.64
C PRO A 742 -1.74 -12.47 -23.80
N ARG A 743 -2.23 -11.34 -24.32
CA ARG A 743 -3.07 -10.36 -23.58
C ARG A 743 -4.28 -10.97 -22.85
N TRP A 744 -4.86 -12.05 -23.37
CA TRP A 744 -5.99 -12.74 -22.75
C TRP A 744 -5.58 -13.61 -21.54
N ARG A 745 -4.34 -14.13 -21.50
CA ARG A 745 -3.79 -14.82 -20.33
C ARG A 745 -3.37 -13.86 -19.23
N ARG A 746 -2.94 -12.63 -19.58
CA ARG A 746 -2.68 -11.55 -18.61
C ARG A 746 -3.92 -11.10 -17.83
N PHE A 747 -5.12 -11.43 -18.31
CA PHE A 747 -6.38 -11.21 -17.61
C PHE A 747 -6.67 -12.27 -16.53
N LEU A 748 -5.95 -13.40 -16.55
CA LEU A 748 -5.97 -14.44 -15.53
C LEU A 748 -4.71 -14.29 -14.67
N THR A 749 -4.88 -14.14 -13.36
CA THR A 749 -3.83 -13.70 -12.45
C THR A 749 -2.68 -14.71 -12.30
N PRO A 750 -1.44 -14.25 -12.03
CA PRO A 750 -0.28 -15.09 -11.65
C PRO A 750 -0.53 -16.06 -10.49
N GLU A 751 -1.59 -15.84 -9.71
CA GLU A 751 -2.07 -16.74 -8.64
C GLU A 751 -2.34 -18.18 -9.11
N GLN A 752 -2.59 -18.43 -10.40
CA GLN A 752 -2.77 -19.80 -10.91
C GLN A 752 -1.48 -20.62 -10.87
N VAL A 753 -0.32 -19.97 -11.06
CA VAL A 753 1.01 -20.60 -10.99
C VAL A 753 1.35 -20.95 -9.54
N LEU A 754 1.13 -20.01 -8.62
CA LEU A 754 1.33 -20.25 -7.18
C LEU A 754 0.35 -21.31 -6.62
N ALA A 755 -0.90 -21.29 -7.08
CA ALA A 755 -1.92 -22.27 -6.68
C ALA A 755 -1.63 -23.67 -7.22
N ALA A 756 -1.02 -23.80 -8.41
CA ALA A 756 -0.60 -25.09 -8.96
C ALA A 756 0.52 -25.70 -8.11
N ILE A 757 1.53 -24.89 -7.74
CA ILE A 757 2.63 -25.27 -6.84
C ILE A 757 2.10 -25.71 -5.46
N GLN A 758 1.09 -25.02 -4.93
CA GLN A 758 0.49 -25.33 -3.62
C GLN A 758 -0.49 -26.50 -3.63
N SER A 759 -0.95 -26.96 -4.79
CA SER A 759 -2.04 -27.95 -4.89
C SER A 759 -1.63 -29.40 -4.72
N GLY A 760 -0.32 -29.71 -4.64
CA GLY A 760 0.16 -31.08 -4.43
C GLY A 760 -0.15 -32.06 -5.56
N LYS A 761 -0.57 -31.58 -6.75
CA LYS A 761 -0.85 -32.43 -7.91
C LYS A 761 0.36 -32.55 -8.83
N PRO A 762 0.68 -33.75 -9.35
CA PRO A 762 1.69 -33.93 -10.38
C PRO A 762 1.39 -32.99 -11.55
N THR A 763 2.27 -32.02 -11.79
CA THR A 763 2.07 -31.00 -12.83
C THR A 763 3.33 -30.94 -13.67
N ILE A 764 3.18 -31.20 -14.97
CA ILE A 764 4.26 -31.06 -15.95
C ILE A 764 4.36 -29.57 -16.31
N ILE A 765 5.54 -28.98 -16.12
CA ILE A 765 5.82 -27.58 -16.47
C ILE A 765 6.81 -27.57 -17.62
N HIS A 766 6.36 -27.13 -18.80
CA HIS A 766 7.23 -26.93 -19.96
C HIS A 766 7.90 -25.55 -19.92
N TYR A 767 9.24 -25.50 -19.87
CA TYR A 767 10.00 -24.27 -20.10
C TYR A 767 10.43 -24.20 -21.58
N TRP A 768 10.21 -23.06 -22.22
CA TRP A 768 10.27 -22.87 -23.66
C TRP A 768 11.66 -22.42 -24.14
N ASP A 769 12.20 -23.06 -25.19
CA ASP A 769 13.32 -22.56 -26.00
C ASP A 769 12.78 -21.70 -27.17
N PRO A 770 13.15 -20.41 -27.27
CA PRO A 770 12.72 -19.53 -28.36
C PRO A 770 13.10 -19.99 -29.77
N ASN A 771 14.08 -20.87 -29.90
CA ASN A 771 14.67 -21.22 -31.20
C ASN A 771 14.07 -22.48 -31.85
N ARG A 772 13.22 -23.26 -31.15
CA ARG A 772 12.79 -24.59 -31.66
C ARG A 772 11.29 -24.81 -31.84
N GLY A 773 10.41 -23.86 -31.51
CA GLY A 773 8.97 -24.01 -31.76
C GLY A 773 8.29 -25.13 -30.93
N PRO A 774 6.98 -25.37 -31.13
CA PRO A 774 6.10 -26.03 -30.14
C PRO A 774 6.13 -27.57 -30.12
N GLU A 775 7.06 -28.26 -30.79
CA GLU A 775 7.08 -29.73 -30.85
C GLU A 775 8.33 -30.30 -30.14
N SER A 776 8.27 -30.39 -28.81
CA SER A 776 9.25 -31.15 -28.02
C SER A 776 9.02 -32.66 -28.25
N PRO A 777 10.00 -33.43 -28.75
CA PRO A 777 9.84 -34.87 -28.98
C PRO A 777 9.75 -35.69 -27.68
N VAL A 778 10.02 -35.07 -26.54
CA VAL A 778 10.03 -35.71 -25.21
C VAL A 778 8.70 -35.48 -24.47
N ALA A 779 7.96 -34.42 -24.81
CA ALA A 779 6.70 -34.05 -24.14
C ALA A 779 5.63 -35.17 -24.14
N PRO A 780 5.36 -35.87 -25.26
CA PRO A 780 4.37 -36.95 -25.28
C PRO A 780 4.77 -38.16 -24.43
N ILE A 781 6.08 -38.37 -24.26
CA ILE A 781 6.63 -39.47 -23.44
C ILE A 781 6.45 -39.15 -21.96
N LEU A 782 6.74 -37.90 -21.56
CA LEU A 782 6.54 -37.43 -20.19
C LEU A 782 5.07 -37.47 -19.77
N GLU A 783 4.16 -37.05 -20.65
CA GLU A 783 2.71 -37.12 -20.39
C GLU A 783 2.22 -38.57 -20.26
N ALA A 784 2.74 -39.49 -21.07
CA ALA A 784 2.37 -40.90 -21.03
C ALA A 784 2.89 -41.61 -19.77
N GLU A 785 4.12 -41.33 -19.34
CA GLU A 785 4.71 -41.92 -18.13
C GLU A 785 4.11 -41.34 -16.84
N ALA A 786 3.84 -40.03 -16.79
CA ALA A 786 3.16 -39.42 -15.66
C ALA A 786 1.72 -39.95 -15.49
N ALA A 787 1.04 -40.28 -16.59
CA ALA A 787 -0.30 -40.87 -16.55
C ALA A 787 -0.31 -42.37 -16.17
N SER A 788 0.79 -43.10 -16.39
CA SER A 788 0.90 -44.54 -16.11
C SER A 788 1.26 -44.86 -14.65
N ARG A 789 1.77 -43.87 -13.90
CA ARG A 789 2.27 -44.01 -12.51
C ARG A 789 1.59 -43.01 -11.53
N PRO A 790 0.28 -43.15 -11.25
CA PRO A 790 -0.47 -42.24 -10.37
C PRO A 790 -0.11 -42.37 -8.87
N ASP A 791 0.77 -43.32 -8.53
CA ASP A 791 1.27 -43.62 -7.20
C ASP A 791 2.44 -42.72 -6.75
N LEU A 792 2.98 -41.89 -7.66
CA LEU A 792 4.12 -41.03 -7.40
C LEU A 792 3.73 -39.54 -7.40
N ASP A 793 4.21 -38.79 -6.39
CA ASP A 793 4.06 -37.33 -6.31
C ASP A 793 5.16 -36.63 -7.15
N VAL A 794 5.04 -36.67 -8.48
CA VAL A 794 6.10 -36.21 -9.41
C VAL A 794 5.80 -34.85 -10.03
N TYR A 795 6.77 -33.94 -9.98
CA TYR A 795 6.79 -32.71 -10.77
C TYR A 795 7.92 -32.78 -11.79
N ILE A 796 7.58 -32.67 -13.07
CA ILE A 796 8.54 -32.72 -14.18
C ILE A 796 8.70 -31.31 -14.71
N VAL A 797 9.92 -30.77 -14.59
CA VAL A 797 10.29 -29.46 -15.13
C VAL A 797 11.21 -29.69 -16.32
N ASP A 798 10.70 -29.39 -17.50
CA ASP A 798 11.45 -29.38 -18.76
C ASP A 798 12.26 -28.08 -18.78
N SER A 799 13.57 -28.13 -18.50
CA SER A 799 14.40 -26.92 -18.42
C SER A 799 15.09 -26.64 -19.75
N GLY A 800 14.46 -25.82 -20.57
CA GLY A 800 15.08 -25.19 -21.75
C GLY A 800 16.02 -24.02 -21.40
N PHE A 801 16.86 -24.16 -20.36
CA PHE A 801 17.81 -23.17 -19.79
C PHE A 801 17.29 -22.21 -18.69
N VAL A 802 18.02 -22.15 -17.57
CA VAL A 802 17.84 -21.18 -16.45
C VAL A 802 18.74 -19.93 -16.60
N ALA A 803 19.53 -19.80 -17.68
CA ALA A 803 20.32 -18.61 -18.01
C ALA A 803 20.71 -18.62 -19.51
N PRO A 804 21.03 -17.48 -20.16
CA PRO A 804 21.52 -17.51 -21.53
C PRO A 804 22.84 -18.32 -21.63
N PRO A 805 23.05 -19.11 -22.69
CA PRO A 805 24.19 -20.02 -22.78
C PRO A 805 25.52 -19.26 -22.81
N HIS A 806 26.48 -19.72 -22.03
CA HIS A 806 27.87 -19.23 -22.07
C HIS A 806 28.71 -20.02 -23.09
N SER A 807 28.24 -21.17 -23.59
CA SER A 807 28.90 -22.03 -24.58
C SER A 807 27.93 -22.80 -25.50
N PRO A 808 28.31 -23.14 -26.75
CA PRO A 808 27.57 -24.07 -27.63
C PRO A 808 27.47 -25.52 -27.13
N ASP A 809 28.24 -25.88 -26.08
CA ASP A 809 28.30 -27.23 -25.52
C ASP A 809 27.39 -27.44 -24.29
N ASP A 810 26.65 -26.42 -23.85
CA ASP A 810 25.72 -26.50 -22.73
C ASP A 810 24.46 -27.31 -23.15
N LEU A 811 24.19 -28.45 -22.48
CA LEU A 811 23.08 -29.37 -22.84
C LEU A 811 21.83 -29.12 -21.98
N CYS A 812 20.64 -29.14 -22.59
CA CYS A 812 19.35 -29.04 -21.89
C CYS A 812 19.12 -30.25 -20.95
N LEU A 813 18.50 -30.01 -19.78
CA LEU A 813 18.27 -31.01 -18.73
C LEU A 813 16.79 -31.17 -18.39
N THR A 814 16.35 -32.41 -18.19
CA THR A 814 15.06 -32.76 -17.57
C THR A 814 15.31 -33.12 -16.11
N VAL A 815 14.61 -32.45 -15.19
CA VAL A 815 14.81 -32.64 -13.75
C VAL A 815 13.53 -33.19 -13.12
N LEU A 816 13.66 -34.28 -12.37
CA LEU A 816 12.55 -34.94 -11.68
C LEU A 816 12.52 -34.50 -10.21
N TYR A 817 11.41 -33.89 -9.82
CA TYR A 817 11.16 -33.45 -8.46
C TYR A 817 10.14 -34.37 -7.79
N ALA A 818 10.44 -34.82 -6.58
CA ALA A 818 9.46 -35.44 -5.69
C ALA A 818 9.56 -34.79 -4.32
N ASN A 819 8.40 -34.52 -3.70
CA ASN A 819 8.32 -33.90 -2.35
C ASN A 819 9.15 -32.61 -2.19
N GLY A 820 9.27 -31.81 -3.24
CA GLY A 820 10.03 -30.55 -3.22
C GLY A 820 11.55 -30.70 -3.29
N THR A 821 12.06 -31.90 -3.57
CA THR A 821 13.50 -32.18 -3.75
C THR A 821 13.79 -32.77 -5.13
N VAL A 822 14.95 -32.43 -5.71
CA VAL A 822 15.44 -33.08 -6.94
C VAL A 822 15.81 -34.52 -6.61
N VAL A 823 15.21 -35.48 -7.31
CA VAL A 823 15.46 -36.90 -7.11
C VAL A 823 16.43 -37.44 -8.15
N ASP A 824 16.28 -37.05 -9.41
CA ASP A 824 17.17 -37.45 -10.51
C ASP A 824 17.13 -36.41 -11.65
N GLU A 825 18.15 -36.40 -12.50
CA GLU A 825 18.27 -35.54 -13.67
C GLU A 825 18.79 -36.31 -14.90
N ALA A 826 18.31 -35.96 -16.09
CA ALA A 826 18.78 -36.52 -17.36
C ALA A 826 18.98 -35.44 -18.41
N GLN A 827 19.94 -35.66 -19.31
CA GLN A 827 20.06 -34.83 -20.51
C GLN A 827 18.81 -35.01 -21.38
N PHE A 828 18.51 -33.99 -22.20
CA PHE A 828 17.36 -33.95 -23.12
C PHE A 828 17.48 -34.96 -24.28
N ASP A 829 17.57 -36.25 -23.94
CA ASP A 829 17.57 -37.41 -24.83
C ASP A 829 16.39 -38.34 -24.46
N PRO A 830 15.49 -38.69 -25.42
CA PRO A 830 14.31 -39.50 -25.15
C PRO A 830 14.60 -40.84 -24.46
N GLY A 831 15.73 -41.49 -24.76
CA GLY A 831 16.11 -42.75 -24.15
C GLY A 831 16.53 -42.59 -22.68
N GLN A 832 17.22 -41.50 -22.36
CA GLN A 832 17.61 -41.20 -20.99
C GLN A 832 16.44 -40.75 -20.11
N VAL A 833 15.47 -40.03 -20.68
CA VAL A 833 14.28 -39.59 -19.94
C VAL A 833 13.40 -40.77 -19.53
N VAL A 834 13.20 -41.77 -20.39
CA VAL A 834 12.48 -43.01 -20.00
C VAL A 834 13.23 -43.73 -18.88
N SER A 835 14.55 -43.84 -18.98
CA SER A 835 15.37 -44.46 -17.92
C SER A 835 15.35 -43.71 -16.58
N LEU A 836 14.94 -42.44 -16.57
CA LEU A 836 14.79 -41.61 -15.36
C LEU A 836 13.60 -42.09 -14.52
N PHE A 837 12.47 -42.41 -15.16
CA PHE A 837 11.27 -42.95 -14.51
C PHE A 837 11.38 -44.43 -14.11
N GLU A 838 12.32 -45.16 -14.71
CA GLU A 838 12.66 -46.53 -14.30
C GLU A 838 13.60 -46.57 -13.10
N ARG A 839 14.39 -45.51 -12.87
CA ARG A 839 15.34 -45.38 -11.76
C ARG A 839 14.74 -44.79 -10.48
N SER A 840 13.60 -44.09 -10.60
CA SER A 840 12.83 -43.48 -9.51
C SER A 840 11.59 -44.31 -9.15
#